data_AF-A0A8J2TEI4-F1
#
_entry.id   AF-A0A8J2TEI4-F1
#
_cell.length_a   1.000
_cell.length_b   1.000
_cell.length_c   1.000
_cell.angle_alpha   90.00
_cell.angle_beta   90.00
_cell.angle_gamma   90.00
#
_symmetry.space_group_name_H-M   'P 1'
#
loop_
_entity.id
_entity.type
_entity.pdbx_description
1 polymer ?
#
loop_
_entity_poly.entity_id
_entity_poly.type
_entity_poly.pdbx_seq_one_letter_code
_entity_poly.pdbx_strand_id
1 'polypeptide(L)'
;MTKKSKELNISRKRSAEAEEDARSLPEDDSWNVDGLLDDEASESEGDDEHGDAKKEQSDPKIPEEEDEEDEEESELNELLAREEGDDDGEYNSSDFSDDTTSMTDKLSDVKLDTIADPNIYTKYSDGFPRIIKPEIDPKYDSDDSDAEAHNTIGNIPLSAYDEMPHIGYDINGKRIMRPAKGSALDKLLEQIELPEGWTGLLDKESGAGLNLTDKELELISKIQRNEQTDENTNPYEPLVDWFTRHEEVMPLSAAPEPKRRFVPSKNEAKRVMKIVRAIREGRIIPPEKLKEMRESEAAEEYKYDLWEDSTETADHVMNLRAPKLPPPTNEESYNPPEEYLLSPEEKEQWEKTDPTERDKNFLPQKYGSLRKVPGYGDSVRERFERSLDLYLAPRVRRNKLNIDPESLIPKLPSPKDLRPFPIRCSTVYAGHQGRIRALSIDPSGLWLATGSDDGTVRIWEILTGREVYKVKLINTDDDSSDHIESLEWNPDKETGILAVAAGDIISLIVPPIFGFDIENNGKTRIENGFGFDTFGSEKKSKVDVNDSEDEDHDGNETTAGVKKSVAQWHKPSKAQQEKDICITITCRKAVKKLSWHRKGDYFVSVQPESGHTSVLIHQLSKHLTQSPFRRSKGITMDAKFHPYKPHLFVCTQRYIRIYDLSQQVLVKKLLPGARWLSGFDIHPRGDNLVASSFDKRVLWHDLDLAATPYKTLRYHDKAVRSVSFHRRLPLFCSAADDGHLHVFHATVYDDLMKNPMIVPLKQLTGHKVVNNLGILDSVWHPREAWLFSAGADNTARLWTT
;
A
#
# COMPACT_ATOMS: atom_id res chain seq x y z
N MET A 1 47.44 56.15 -25.17
CA MET A 1 47.67 55.86 -23.75
C MET A 1 47.19 54.44 -23.48
N THR A 2 48.09 53.65 -22.89
CA THR A 2 48.01 52.24 -22.44
C THR A 2 46.71 51.89 -21.70
N LYS A 3 46.14 50.67 -21.70
CA LYS A 3 46.63 49.30 -21.98
C LYS A 3 45.43 48.31 -21.97
N LYS A 4 45.61 47.18 -22.68
CA LYS A 4 45.18 45.78 -22.37
C LYS A 4 43.70 45.40 -22.52
N SER A 5 43.31 44.23 -23.04
CA SER A 5 44.03 43.13 -23.72
C SER A 5 43.00 42.14 -24.29
N LYS A 6 43.23 41.66 -25.53
CA LYS A 6 42.54 40.56 -26.23
C LYS A 6 43.06 39.20 -25.76
N GLU A 7 42.25 38.15 -25.94
CA GLU A 7 42.60 36.76 -26.38
C GLU A 7 41.27 35.96 -26.40
N LEU A 8 40.63 35.63 -27.52
CA LEU A 8 40.90 34.66 -28.61
C LEU A 8 41.02 33.19 -28.18
N ASN A 9 39.90 32.47 -28.28
CA ASN A 9 39.79 31.01 -28.20
C ASN A 9 40.18 30.34 -29.53
N ILE A 10 41.09 29.36 -29.47
CA ILE A 10 41.40 28.42 -30.54
C ILE A 10 41.18 26.99 -30.03
N SER A 11 40.69 26.15 -30.94
CA SER A 11 40.14 24.82 -30.77
C SER A 11 41.14 23.67 -31.00
N ARG A 12 40.70 22.45 -30.60
CA ARG A 12 41.19 21.07 -30.92
C ARG A 12 42.41 20.59 -30.10
N LYS A 13 42.53 19.35 -29.57
CA LYS A 13 41.97 18.02 -29.92
C LYS A 13 42.33 16.94 -28.82
N ARG A 14 41.40 15.98 -28.57
CA ARG A 14 41.51 14.48 -28.44
C ARG A 14 42.01 13.68 -27.20
N SER A 15 41.38 12.47 -27.11
CA SER A 15 41.59 11.17 -26.39
C SER A 15 41.06 11.05 -24.95
N ALA A 16 40.39 9.98 -24.47
CA ALA A 16 40.28 8.54 -24.84
C ALA A 16 38.93 7.94 -24.29
N GLU A 17 38.19 7.06 -24.99
CA GLU A 17 38.03 5.57 -24.86
C GLU A 17 37.30 4.99 -23.61
N ALA A 18 36.42 4.00 -23.90
CA ALA A 18 35.69 3.03 -23.03
C ALA A 18 34.54 3.61 -22.16
N GLU A 19 33.39 2.98 -21.92
CA GLU A 19 32.88 1.61 -22.10
C GLU A 19 31.33 1.64 -21.93
N GLU A 20 30.70 0.48 -22.10
CA GLU A 20 29.28 0.13 -22.06
C GLU A 20 28.49 0.65 -20.84
N ASP A 21 27.20 1.01 -21.01
CA ASP A 21 26.09 0.20 -20.48
C ASP A 21 24.72 0.89 -20.58
N ALA A 22 23.74 0.05 -20.89
CA ALA A 22 22.33 0.34 -21.06
C ALA A 22 21.67 0.85 -19.76
N ARG A 23 20.79 1.84 -19.88
CA ARG A 23 19.83 2.20 -18.83
C ARG A 23 18.51 1.49 -19.09
N SER A 24 18.20 0.55 -18.20
CA SER A 24 16.93 -0.11 -18.01
C SER A 24 15.88 0.81 -17.36
N LEU A 25 14.64 0.64 -17.80
CA LEU A 25 13.38 1.12 -17.19
C LEU A 25 13.17 0.57 -15.77
N PRO A 26 12.30 1.22 -14.96
CA PRO A 26 11.05 0.55 -14.53
C PRO A 26 9.83 1.50 -14.60
N GLU A 27 8.75 1.11 -15.27
CA GLU A 27 7.54 0.39 -14.77
C GLU A 27 6.51 1.29 -14.06
N ASP A 28 5.50 1.67 -14.85
CA ASP A 28 4.04 1.51 -14.65
C ASP A 28 3.41 1.69 -13.26
N ASP A 29 2.52 2.68 -13.18
CA ASP A 29 1.28 2.58 -12.40
C ASP A 29 0.10 3.00 -13.30
N SER A 30 -0.62 1.99 -13.76
CA SER A 30 -1.82 2.07 -14.59
C SER A 30 -3.04 2.47 -13.74
N TRP A 31 -3.75 3.51 -14.17
CA TRP A 31 -5.06 3.86 -13.65
C TRP A 31 -6.12 3.15 -14.48
N ASN A 32 -6.71 2.11 -13.90
CA ASN A 32 -7.88 1.42 -14.44
C ASN A 32 -9.14 2.14 -13.94
N VAL A 33 -9.91 2.71 -14.86
CA VAL A 33 -11.28 3.19 -14.60
C VAL A 33 -12.20 2.36 -15.48
N ASP A 34 -13.04 1.56 -14.85
CA ASP A 34 -14.09 0.82 -15.55
C ASP A 34 -15.33 0.69 -14.65
N GLY A 35 -16.51 0.77 -15.26
CA GLY A 35 -17.77 0.39 -14.64
C GLY A 35 -18.91 1.41 -14.74
N LEU A 36 -19.54 1.47 -15.91
CA LEU A 36 -20.83 2.10 -16.20
C LEU A 36 -22.01 1.16 -15.83
N LEU A 37 -23.13 1.75 -15.38
CA LEU A 37 -24.57 1.37 -15.50
C LEU A 37 -25.02 -0.11 -15.49
N ASP A 38 -25.99 -0.49 -14.63
CA ASP A 38 -27.42 -0.60 -15.05
C ASP A 38 -28.40 -0.89 -13.88
N ASP A 39 -29.69 -0.61 -14.16
CA ASP A 39 -30.94 -0.58 -13.39
C ASP A 39 -31.40 -1.86 -12.64
N GLU A 40 -32.20 -1.68 -11.56
CA GLU A 40 -33.64 -2.05 -11.49
C GLU A 40 -34.22 -2.08 -10.04
N ALA A 41 -35.30 -1.29 -9.87
CA ALA A 41 -36.60 -1.62 -9.29
C ALA A 41 -36.80 -2.10 -7.82
N SER A 42 -37.52 -1.24 -7.06
CA SER A 42 -38.88 -1.49 -6.50
C SER A 42 -39.10 -1.51 -4.97
N GLU A 43 -40.19 -0.81 -4.60
CA GLU A 43 -41.09 -0.94 -3.42
C GLU A 43 -40.62 -0.43 -2.03
N SER A 44 -41.44 0.22 -1.20
CA SER A 44 -42.77 0.83 -1.30
C SER A 44 -43.05 1.67 -0.02
N GLU A 45 -44.07 2.53 -0.11
CA GLU A 45 -44.99 3.00 0.96
C GLU A 45 -44.55 4.03 2.01
N GLY A 46 -45.44 5.03 2.21
CA GLY A 46 -45.57 5.67 3.53
C GLY A 46 -46.01 7.13 3.62
N ASP A 47 -47.08 7.52 2.91
CA ASP A 47 -48.22 8.33 3.40
C ASP A 47 -48.12 9.80 3.90
N ASP A 48 -49.16 10.53 3.46
CA ASP A 48 -49.98 11.54 4.16
C ASP A 48 -49.51 13.00 4.30
N GLU A 49 -50.34 14.04 4.10
CA GLU A 49 -51.68 14.21 3.53
C GLU A 49 -52.01 15.73 3.54
N HIS A 50 -52.96 16.12 2.67
CA HIS A 50 -53.85 17.31 2.73
C HIS A 50 -53.27 18.70 2.42
N GLY A 51 -53.87 19.55 1.58
CA GLY A 51 -55.20 19.63 0.92
C GLY A 51 -55.38 21.11 0.51
N ASP A 52 -56.31 21.60 -0.30
CA ASP A 52 -57.41 21.11 -1.12
C ASP A 52 -57.88 22.33 -1.96
N ALA A 53 -58.66 22.06 -3.00
CA ALA A 53 -59.75 22.88 -3.55
C ALA A 53 -59.53 23.80 -4.76
N LYS A 54 -59.97 23.23 -5.90
CA LYS A 54 -61.03 23.70 -6.84
C LYS A 54 -60.74 24.79 -7.88
N LYS A 55 -60.85 24.33 -9.14
CA LYS A 55 -61.15 25.06 -10.38
C LYS A 55 -62.55 25.68 -10.34
N GLU A 56 -62.66 26.93 -10.80
CA GLU A 56 -63.81 27.44 -11.56
C GLU A 56 -63.29 28.36 -12.69
N GLN A 57 -63.85 28.18 -13.89
CA GLN A 57 -63.64 29.00 -15.07
C GLN A 57 -64.74 30.06 -15.17
N SER A 58 -64.37 31.32 -15.41
CA SER A 58 -65.20 32.29 -16.15
C SER A 58 -64.35 33.49 -16.61
N ASP A 59 -64.39 33.75 -17.91
CA ASP A 59 -63.95 34.95 -18.67
C ASP A 59 -64.36 36.32 -18.04
N PRO A 60 -64.02 37.51 -18.61
CA PRO A 60 -62.86 38.01 -19.36
C PRO A 60 -62.36 39.42 -18.85
N LYS A 61 -61.41 40.02 -19.59
CA LYS A 61 -60.92 41.43 -19.59
C LYS A 61 -59.76 41.82 -18.67
N ILE A 62 -58.60 42.05 -19.30
CA ILE A 62 -57.60 43.07 -18.92
C ILE A 62 -57.27 43.86 -20.20
N PRO A 63 -57.45 45.19 -20.22
CA PRO A 63 -56.88 46.08 -21.23
C PRO A 63 -55.64 46.83 -20.72
N GLU A 64 -54.68 46.96 -21.65
CA GLU A 64 -53.73 48.05 -21.96
C GLU A 64 -52.69 48.55 -20.94
N GLU A 65 -51.41 48.48 -21.37
CA GLU A 65 -50.32 49.49 -21.44
C GLU A 65 -48.97 48.69 -21.59
N GLU A 66 -48.40 48.54 -22.81
CA GLU A 66 -47.39 49.41 -23.50
C GLU A 66 -46.12 49.65 -22.65
N ASP A 67 -44.86 49.58 -23.08
CA ASP A 67 -44.08 49.14 -24.26
C ASP A 67 -42.58 49.27 -23.81
N GLU A 68 -41.63 48.84 -24.66
CA GLU A 68 -40.19 49.22 -24.69
C GLU A 68 -39.13 48.22 -24.15
N GLU A 69 -39.01 47.00 -24.72
CA GLU A 69 -37.71 46.28 -24.77
C GLU A 69 -37.48 45.45 -26.07
N ASP A 70 -38.18 45.75 -27.19
CA ASP A 70 -38.08 44.98 -28.46
C ASP A 70 -37.48 45.76 -29.65
N GLU A 71 -36.81 46.91 -29.44
CA GLU A 71 -36.27 47.72 -30.55
C GLU A 71 -34.83 47.36 -30.99
N GLU A 72 -34.04 46.61 -30.20
CA GLU A 72 -32.64 46.33 -30.56
C GLU A 72 -32.43 45.08 -31.45
N GLU A 73 -33.41 44.17 -31.52
CA GLU A 73 -33.33 42.96 -32.38
C GLU A 73 -33.89 43.16 -33.80
N SER A 74 -34.59 44.27 -34.06
CA SER A 74 -35.13 44.58 -35.39
C SER A 74 -34.15 45.34 -36.29
N GLU A 75 -33.24 46.15 -35.74
CA GLU A 75 -32.22 46.86 -36.54
C GLU A 75 -31.04 45.97 -36.96
N LEU A 76 -30.71 44.92 -36.19
CA LEU A 76 -29.63 43.99 -36.52
C LEU A 76 -30.02 43.04 -37.67
N ASN A 77 -31.29 42.62 -37.71
CA ASN A 77 -31.81 41.77 -38.78
C ASN A 77 -32.08 42.54 -40.10
N GLU A 78 -32.28 43.87 -40.06
CA GLU A 78 -32.42 44.70 -41.27
C GLU A 78 -31.08 45.03 -41.94
N LEU A 79 -29.96 44.96 -41.20
CA LEU A 79 -28.60 45.13 -41.76
C LEU A 79 -28.07 43.84 -42.39
N LEU A 80 -28.39 42.67 -41.83
CA LEU A 80 -28.01 41.36 -42.40
C LEU A 80 -28.85 40.99 -43.63
N ALA A 81 -30.08 41.49 -43.75
CA ALA A 81 -30.95 41.26 -44.91
C ALA A 81 -30.67 42.19 -46.12
N ARG A 82 -29.61 43.01 -46.07
CA ARG A 82 -29.22 43.92 -47.17
C ARG A 82 -27.95 43.50 -47.93
N GLU A 83 -27.28 42.44 -47.51
CA GLU A 83 -25.97 42.06 -48.08
C GLU A 83 -25.92 40.65 -48.70
N GLU A 84 -27.02 39.90 -48.72
CA GLU A 84 -27.16 38.72 -49.60
C GLU A 84 -28.52 38.73 -50.31
N GLY A 85 -28.48 38.76 -51.64
CA GLY A 85 -29.65 38.77 -52.51
C GLY A 85 -29.42 39.44 -53.87
N ASP A 86 -28.57 38.78 -54.67
CA ASP A 86 -28.84 38.41 -56.07
C ASP A 86 -28.94 39.51 -57.14
N ASP A 87 -28.00 39.51 -58.09
CA ASP A 87 -28.37 39.46 -59.51
C ASP A 87 -27.23 38.93 -60.39
N ASP A 88 -27.65 38.05 -61.27
CA ASP A 88 -26.92 37.25 -62.23
C ASP A 88 -26.79 38.04 -63.54
N GLY A 89 -25.56 38.18 -64.04
CA GLY A 89 -25.30 38.96 -65.26
C GLY A 89 -24.04 38.50 -65.99
N GLU A 90 -24.23 37.55 -66.90
CA GLU A 90 -23.24 37.00 -67.83
C GLU A 90 -22.68 38.02 -68.85
N TYR A 91 -21.35 37.91 -69.08
CA TYR A 91 -20.50 38.29 -70.24
C TYR A 91 -20.51 39.74 -70.78
N ASN A 92 -19.33 40.39 -70.91
CA ASN A 92 -18.34 40.02 -71.93
C ASN A 92 -17.01 40.82 -71.82
N SER A 93 -15.92 40.14 -72.22
CA SER A 93 -14.54 40.62 -72.24
C SER A 93 -14.23 41.56 -73.39
N SER A 94 -13.39 42.59 -73.17
CA SER A 94 -12.23 42.88 -74.03
C SER A 94 -11.41 44.06 -73.48
N ASP A 95 -10.09 43.95 -73.70
CA ASP A 95 -9.06 45.00 -73.54
C ASP A 95 -8.45 45.16 -72.14
N PHE A 96 -7.49 44.29 -71.81
CA PHE A 96 -6.13 44.76 -71.49
C PHE A 96 -5.09 43.71 -71.89
N SER A 97 -4.14 44.19 -72.68
CA SER A 97 -3.06 43.46 -73.33
C SER A 97 -1.99 42.98 -72.35
N ASP A 98 -1.53 41.77 -72.65
CA ASP A 98 -0.33 41.09 -72.17
C ASP A 98 0.93 41.95 -72.29
N ASP A 99 1.69 42.08 -71.19
CA ASP A 99 3.11 42.48 -71.23
C ASP A 99 3.86 41.68 -70.14
N THR A 100 4.00 40.38 -70.41
CA THR A 100 4.91 39.49 -69.68
C THR A 100 6.36 39.81 -70.04
N THR A 101 7.03 40.61 -69.20
CA THR A 101 8.49 40.57 -69.09
C THR A 101 8.89 39.87 -67.80
N SER A 102 9.55 38.73 -67.99
CA SER A 102 10.24 37.89 -67.01
C SER A 102 10.78 38.65 -65.80
N MET A 103 10.20 38.43 -64.63
CA MET A 103 10.79 38.81 -63.35
C MET A 103 11.25 37.54 -62.64
N THR A 104 12.55 37.26 -62.76
CA THR A 104 13.25 36.23 -61.99
C THR A 104 13.13 36.52 -60.49
N ASP A 105 12.68 35.56 -59.69
CA ASP A 105 12.82 35.63 -58.24
C ASP A 105 14.29 35.41 -57.86
N LYS A 106 14.87 36.31 -57.08
CA LYS A 106 16.32 36.41 -56.82
C LYS A 106 16.80 35.53 -55.66
N LEU A 107 15.97 34.66 -55.10
CA LEU A 107 16.33 33.85 -53.93
C LEU A 107 16.42 32.33 -54.16
N SER A 108 15.99 31.82 -55.31
CA SER A 108 16.12 30.40 -55.65
C SER A 108 16.44 30.24 -57.14
N ASP A 109 17.69 29.89 -57.46
CA ASP A 109 18.18 29.61 -58.83
C ASP A 109 17.56 28.34 -59.46
N VAL A 110 16.24 28.17 -59.38
CA VAL A 110 15.49 27.13 -60.08
C VAL A 110 14.77 27.80 -61.26
N LYS A 111 15.27 27.55 -62.47
CA LYS A 111 14.51 27.81 -63.69
C LYS A 111 13.35 26.81 -63.73
N LEU A 112 12.13 27.28 -63.52
CA LEU A 112 10.96 26.57 -64.02
C LEU A 112 10.95 26.77 -65.54
N ASP A 113 11.20 25.69 -66.27
CA ASP A 113 10.97 25.64 -67.71
C ASP A 113 9.47 25.88 -67.94
N THR A 114 9.13 27.10 -68.37
CA THR A 114 7.81 27.38 -68.93
C THR A 114 7.66 26.53 -70.20
N ILE A 115 6.80 25.53 -70.14
CA ILE A 115 6.26 24.86 -71.32
C ILE A 115 5.65 25.96 -72.18
N ALA A 116 6.29 26.23 -73.32
CA ALA A 116 5.76 27.14 -74.31
C ALA A 116 4.52 26.50 -74.90
N ASP A 117 3.33 26.87 -74.41
CA ASP A 117 2.09 26.48 -75.06
C ASP A 117 2.01 27.20 -76.42
N PRO A 118 1.93 26.45 -77.53
CA PRO A 118 1.77 27.02 -78.86
C PRO A 118 0.27 27.36 -79.02
N ASN A 119 -0.17 28.47 -78.44
CA ASN A 119 -1.55 28.92 -78.64
C ASN A 119 -1.76 29.25 -80.13
N ILE A 120 -2.50 28.40 -80.84
CA ILE A 120 -2.85 28.61 -82.24
C ILE A 120 -4.07 29.53 -82.28
N TYR A 121 -3.82 30.81 -82.55
CA TYR A 121 -4.87 31.80 -82.77
C TYR A 121 -5.50 31.58 -84.15
N THR A 122 -6.79 31.27 -84.17
CA THR A 122 -7.60 31.26 -85.40
C THR A 122 -8.70 32.33 -85.30
N LYS A 123 -9.66 32.37 -86.21
CA LYS A 123 -10.81 33.27 -86.12
C LYS A 123 -12.10 32.48 -85.99
N TYR A 124 -13.08 33.01 -85.27
CA TYR A 124 -14.48 32.58 -85.36
C TYR A 124 -15.03 32.92 -86.76
N SER A 125 -16.18 32.35 -87.14
CA SER A 125 -16.82 32.60 -88.45
C SER A 125 -17.13 34.08 -88.71
N ASP A 126 -17.29 34.87 -87.64
CA ASP A 126 -17.62 36.30 -87.69
C ASP A 126 -16.38 37.22 -87.64
N GLY A 127 -15.17 36.66 -87.66
CA GLY A 127 -13.91 37.40 -87.81
C GLY A 127 -13.16 37.76 -86.51
N PHE A 128 -13.76 37.56 -85.34
CA PHE A 128 -13.09 37.72 -84.04
C PHE A 128 -12.03 36.63 -83.80
N PRO A 129 -10.87 36.93 -83.16
CA PRO A 129 -9.85 35.93 -82.88
C PRO A 129 -10.34 34.91 -81.83
N ARG A 130 -10.09 33.63 -82.09
CA ARG A 130 -10.37 32.50 -81.19
C ARG A 130 -9.08 31.79 -80.81
N ILE A 131 -8.95 31.47 -79.53
CA ILE A 131 -7.88 30.63 -79.00
C ILE A 131 -8.42 29.20 -78.99
N ILE A 132 -7.83 28.32 -79.80
CA ILE A 132 -8.16 26.89 -79.73
C ILE A 132 -7.46 26.34 -78.50
N LYS A 133 -8.24 26.05 -77.45
CA LYS A 133 -7.76 25.30 -76.28
C LYS A 133 -7.51 23.84 -76.69
N PRO A 134 -6.55 23.14 -76.06
CA PRO A 134 -6.43 21.70 -76.23
C PRO A 134 -7.76 21.01 -75.87
N GLU A 135 -8.08 19.89 -76.51
CA GLU A 135 -9.24 19.09 -76.15
C GLU A 135 -9.09 18.59 -74.70
N ILE A 136 -10.18 18.65 -73.92
CA ILE A 136 -10.20 18.14 -72.56
C ILE A 136 -10.29 16.62 -72.63
N ASP A 137 -9.30 15.93 -72.06
CA ASP A 137 -9.36 14.49 -71.84
C ASP A 137 -10.23 14.20 -70.60
N PRO A 138 -11.39 13.54 -70.72
CA PRO A 138 -12.16 13.12 -69.55
C PRO A 138 -11.45 11.93 -68.87
N LYS A 139 -10.79 12.20 -67.75
CA LYS A 139 -10.13 11.19 -66.91
C LYS A 139 -10.82 11.15 -65.55
N TYR A 140 -10.91 9.95 -64.98
CA TYR A 140 -11.29 9.78 -63.59
C TYR A 140 -10.07 10.15 -62.73
N ASP A 141 -10.21 11.25 -61.99
CA ASP A 141 -9.15 11.76 -61.12
C ASP A 141 -9.14 11.02 -59.77
N SER A 142 -8.19 11.35 -58.89
CA SER A 142 -8.03 10.67 -57.60
C SER A 142 -9.21 10.80 -56.64
N ASP A 143 -10.02 11.85 -56.82
CA ASP A 143 -11.25 12.10 -56.08
C ASP A 143 -12.33 12.53 -57.07
N ASP A 144 -13.10 11.56 -57.53
CA ASP A 144 -14.35 11.75 -58.24
C ASP A 144 -15.44 11.11 -57.37
N SER A 145 -16.67 11.65 -57.41
CA SER A 145 -17.77 11.15 -56.57
C SER A 145 -18.16 9.70 -56.88
N ASP A 146 -17.55 9.11 -57.92
CA ASP A 146 -17.65 7.71 -58.29
C ASP A 146 -16.25 7.07 -58.35
N ALA A 147 -16.15 5.81 -57.93
CA ALA A 147 -14.93 5.02 -58.01
C ALA A 147 -15.06 3.98 -59.11
N GLU A 148 -13.93 3.41 -59.57
CA GLU A 148 -13.96 2.35 -60.57
C GLU A 148 -14.62 1.07 -60.00
N ALA A 149 -15.94 0.94 -60.18
CA ALA A 149 -16.66 -0.24 -59.77
C ALA A 149 -16.40 -1.38 -60.77
N HIS A 150 -15.65 -2.40 -60.35
CA HIS A 150 -15.45 -3.59 -61.19
C HIS A 150 -16.73 -4.41 -61.37
N ASN A 151 -17.68 -4.28 -60.44
CA ASN A 151 -18.98 -4.93 -60.50
C ASN A 151 -20.11 -3.94 -60.80
N THR A 152 -20.93 -4.24 -61.82
CA THR A 152 -21.95 -3.30 -62.35
C THR A 152 -23.38 -3.57 -61.83
N ILE A 153 -23.54 -4.31 -60.73
CA ILE A 153 -24.87 -4.71 -60.21
C ILE A 153 -25.70 -3.57 -59.60
N GLY A 154 -25.09 -2.42 -59.30
CA GLY A 154 -25.79 -1.27 -58.72
C GLY A 154 -26.32 -1.54 -57.29
N ASN A 155 -27.34 -0.81 -56.88
CA ASN A 155 -27.93 -0.91 -55.53
C ASN A 155 -29.05 -1.97 -55.46
N ILE A 156 -28.70 -3.23 -55.67
CA ILE A 156 -29.61 -4.38 -55.50
C ILE A 156 -29.18 -5.24 -54.31
N PRO A 157 -30.12 -5.94 -53.62
CA PRO A 157 -29.76 -6.79 -52.49
C PRO A 157 -28.91 -7.98 -52.94
N LEU A 158 -27.76 -8.19 -52.28
CA LEU A 158 -26.81 -9.28 -52.59
C LEU A 158 -27.39 -10.68 -52.37
N SER A 159 -28.51 -10.81 -51.65
CA SER A 159 -29.25 -12.06 -51.47
C SER A 159 -29.60 -12.76 -52.78
N ALA A 160 -29.81 -12.00 -53.86
CA ALA A 160 -30.07 -12.53 -55.19
C ALA A 160 -28.93 -13.40 -55.74
N TYR A 161 -27.70 -13.29 -55.22
CA TYR A 161 -26.53 -14.03 -55.68
C TYR A 161 -26.00 -15.05 -54.66
N ASP A 162 -26.67 -15.25 -53.52
CA ASP A 162 -26.23 -16.18 -52.45
C ASP A 162 -26.21 -17.65 -52.88
N GLU A 163 -27.13 -18.02 -53.76
CA GLU A 163 -27.19 -19.35 -54.34
C GLU A 163 -26.27 -19.53 -55.56
N MET A 164 -25.66 -18.43 -56.05
CA MET A 164 -24.83 -18.41 -57.25
C MET A 164 -23.32 -18.46 -56.95
N PRO A 165 -22.51 -19.11 -57.81
CA PRO A 165 -21.06 -19.18 -57.65
C PRO A 165 -20.31 -17.89 -58.06
N HIS A 166 -21.04 -16.84 -58.47
CA HIS A 166 -20.53 -15.56 -58.96
C HIS A 166 -21.38 -14.41 -58.40
N ILE A 167 -20.81 -13.22 -58.29
CA ILE A 167 -21.49 -11.98 -57.88
C ILE A 167 -21.49 -11.04 -59.08
N GLY A 168 -22.59 -10.95 -59.82
CA GLY A 168 -22.71 -10.01 -60.93
C GLY A 168 -21.79 -10.27 -62.14
N TYR A 169 -21.67 -9.25 -62.98
CA TYR A 169 -20.91 -9.27 -64.22
C TYR A 169 -20.05 -7.99 -64.32
N ASP A 170 -18.92 -8.08 -65.03
CA ASP A 170 -18.12 -6.91 -65.38
C ASP A 170 -18.75 -6.11 -66.54
N ILE A 171 -18.20 -4.92 -66.81
CA ILE A 171 -18.65 -4.01 -67.90
C ILE A 171 -18.61 -4.69 -69.28
N ASN A 172 -17.77 -5.73 -69.44
CA ASN A 172 -17.61 -6.51 -70.67
C ASN A 172 -18.48 -7.79 -70.70
N GLY A 173 -19.30 -8.04 -69.67
CA GLY A 173 -20.22 -9.17 -69.56
C GLY A 173 -19.58 -10.50 -69.09
N LYS A 174 -18.39 -10.50 -68.49
CA LYS A 174 -17.79 -11.67 -67.84
C LYS A 174 -18.28 -11.84 -66.41
N ARG A 175 -18.39 -13.11 -65.96
CA ARG A 175 -18.83 -13.46 -64.61
C ARG A 175 -17.73 -13.19 -63.60
N ILE A 176 -18.04 -12.46 -62.54
CA ILE A 176 -17.13 -12.21 -61.41
C ILE A 176 -17.31 -13.33 -60.39
N MET A 177 -16.36 -14.26 -60.32
CA MET A 177 -16.44 -15.43 -59.45
C MET A 177 -16.22 -15.04 -57.99
N ARG A 178 -16.92 -15.70 -57.06
CA ARG A 178 -16.64 -15.53 -55.63
C ARG A 178 -15.20 -16.01 -55.31
N PRO A 179 -14.46 -15.30 -54.44
CA PRO A 179 -13.18 -15.78 -53.95
C PRO A 179 -13.38 -17.10 -53.18
N ALA A 180 -12.30 -17.88 -53.03
CA ALA A 180 -12.37 -19.19 -52.38
C ALA A 180 -13.05 -19.09 -51.01
N LYS A 181 -14.04 -19.95 -50.75
CA LYS A 181 -14.68 -20.01 -49.43
C LYS A 181 -13.62 -20.41 -48.41
N GLY A 182 -13.28 -19.50 -47.50
CA GLY A 182 -12.39 -19.75 -46.36
C GLY A 182 -12.86 -20.98 -45.56
N SER A 183 -11.94 -21.57 -44.80
CA SER A 183 -12.23 -22.76 -44.00
C SER A 183 -13.38 -22.47 -43.03
N ALA A 184 -14.14 -23.50 -42.65
CA ALA A 184 -15.18 -23.33 -41.64
C ALA A 184 -14.61 -22.84 -40.28
N LEU A 185 -13.31 -23.09 -40.04
CA LEU A 185 -12.58 -22.55 -38.90
C LEU A 185 -12.33 -21.05 -39.01
N ASP A 186 -11.96 -20.56 -40.18
CA ASP A 186 -11.66 -19.13 -40.39
C ASP A 186 -12.92 -18.28 -40.18
N LYS A 187 -14.07 -18.77 -40.67
CA LYS A 187 -15.38 -18.12 -40.42
C LYS A 187 -15.79 -18.12 -38.96
N LEU A 188 -15.38 -19.14 -38.20
CA LEU A 188 -15.66 -19.22 -36.77
C LEU A 188 -14.72 -18.29 -36.00
N LEU A 189 -13.45 -18.19 -36.40
CA LEU A 189 -12.50 -17.24 -35.84
C LEU A 189 -12.95 -15.80 -36.08
N GLU A 190 -13.39 -15.45 -37.29
CA GLU A 190 -13.96 -14.12 -37.60
C GLU A 190 -15.23 -13.79 -36.78
N GLN A 191 -15.92 -14.78 -36.22
CA GLN A 191 -17.06 -14.56 -35.32
C GLN A 191 -16.65 -14.41 -33.85
N ILE A 192 -15.54 -15.01 -33.43
CA ILE A 192 -15.02 -14.91 -32.05
C ILE A 192 -14.14 -13.66 -31.91
N GLU A 193 -13.22 -13.47 -32.84
CA GLU A 193 -12.32 -12.32 -32.94
C GLU A 193 -12.59 -11.60 -34.27
N LEU A 194 -13.37 -10.52 -34.17
CA LEU A 194 -13.73 -9.70 -35.33
C LEU A 194 -12.47 -9.07 -35.95
N PRO A 195 -12.35 -9.03 -37.29
CA PRO A 195 -11.26 -8.31 -37.94
C PRO A 195 -11.19 -6.83 -37.53
N GLU A 196 -9.98 -6.26 -37.45
CA GLU A 196 -9.73 -4.91 -36.93
C GLU A 196 -10.53 -3.80 -37.64
N GLY A 197 -10.72 -3.93 -38.96
CA GLY A 197 -11.53 -3.02 -39.77
C GLY A 197 -12.94 -3.51 -40.09
N TRP A 198 -13.52 -4.44 -39.31
CA TRP A 198 -14.80 -5.06 -39.63
C TRP A 198 -15.96 -4.06 -39.61
N THR A 199 -16.66 -3.93 -40.75
CA THR A 199 -17.81 -3.01 -40.90
C THR A 199 -19.18 -3.69 -40.80
N GLY A 200 -19.21 -5.03 -40.81
CA GLY A 200 -20.44 -5.81 -40.81
C GLY A 200 -21.22 -5.86 -42.14
N LEU A 201 -20.80 -5.12 -43.17
CA LEU A 201 -21.34 -5.24 -44.52
C LEU A 201 -20.51 -6.16 -45.41
N LEU A 202 -21.14 -6.67 -46.47
CA LEU A 202 -20.48 -7.47 -47.48
C LEU A 202 -19.98 -6.57 -48.61
N ASP A 203 -18.75 -6.82 -49.04
CA ASP A 203 -18.15 -6.17 -50.20
C ASP A 203 -18.90 -6.55 -51.48
N LYS A 204 -19.19 -5.55 -52.31
CA LYS A 204 -19.95 -5.70 -53.57
C LYS A 204 -19.13 -6.43 -54.63
N GLU A 205 -17.80 -6.35 -54.59
CA GLU A 205 -16.94 -6.95 -55.61
C GLU A 205 -16.68 -8.43 -55.35
N SER A 206 -16.35 -8.77 -54.11
CA SER A 206 -15.91 -10.11 -53.73
C SER A 206 -16.97 -10.91 -52.96
N GLY A 207 -17.93 -10.26 -52.29
CA GLY A 207 -18.90 -10.91 -51.40
C GLY A 207 -18.30 -11.44 -50.09
N ALA A 208 -17.07 -11.04 -49.75
CA ALA A 208 -16.47 -11.21 -48.42
C ALA A 208 -16.89 -10.06 -47.48
N GLY A 209 -16.53 -10.11 -46.20
CA GLY A 209 -16.74 -8.98 -45.29
C GLY A 209 -15.93 -7.77 -45.74
N LEU A 210 -16.55 -6.60 -45.85
CA LEU A 210 -15.88 -5.36 -46.21
C LEU A 210 -15.10 -4.85 -44.98
N ASN A 211 -13.80 -4.75 -45.12
CA ASN A 211 -12.92 -4.25 -44.06
C ASN A 211 -12.38 -2.88 -44.43
N LEU A 212 -12.35 -1.96 -43.47
CA LEU A 212 -11.68 -0.68 -43.61
C LEU A 212 -10.17 -0.85 -43.51
N THR A 213 -9.45 0.01 -44.22
CA THR A 213 -7.99 0.11 -44.09
C THR A 213 -7.61 0.88 -42.83
N ASP A 214 -6.42 0.64 -42.29
CA ASP A 214 -5.93 1.32 -41.09
C ASP A 214 -5.91 2.85 -41.25
N LYS A 215 -5.62 3.33 -42.45
CA LYS A 215 -5.63 4.77 -42.78
C LYS A 215 -7.03 5.38 -42.71
N GLU A 216 -8.04 4.64 -43.17
CA GLU A 216 -9.45 5.08 -43.10
C GLU A 216 -9.94 5.07 -41.65
N LEU A 217 -9.57 4.05 -40.86
CA LEU A 217 -9.88 4.00 -39.43
C LEU A 217 -9.22 5.16 -38.67
N GLU A 218 -7.96 5.44 -38.96
CA GLU A 218 -7.24 6.57 -38.38
C GLU A 218 -7.88 7.91 -38.79
N LEU A 219 -8.23 8.07 -40.07
CA LEU A 219 -8.93 9.26 -40.56
C LEU A 219 -10.28 9.48 -39.88
N ILE A 220 -11.10 8.42 -39.72
CA ILE A 220 -12.38 8.48 -39.00
C ILE A 220 -12.14 8.90 -37.55
N SER A 221 -11.11 8.35 -36.90
CA SER A 221 -10.77 8.71 -35.53
C SER A 221 -10.33 10.16 -35.38
N LYS A 222 -9.52 10.67 -36.33
CA LYS A 222 -9.07 12.07 -36.39
C LYS A 222 -10.28 13.00 -36.56
N ILE A 223 -11.22 12.65 -37.43
CA ILE A 223 -12.48 13.40 -37.62
C ILE A 223 -13.31 13.44 -36.33
N GLN A 224 -13.52 12.31 -35.65
CA GLN A 224 -14.33 12.26 -34.42
C GLN A 224 -13.74 13.11 -33.29
N ARG A 225 -12.41 13.19 -33.21
CA ARG A 225 -11.70 13.96 -32.19
C ARG A 225 -11.46 15.41 -32.59
N ASN A 226 -11.91 15.83 -33.77
CA ASN A 226 -11.59 17.12 -34.39
C ASN A 226 -10.07 17.38 -34.48
N GLU A 227 -9.29 16.32 -34.69
CA GLU A 227 -7.87 16.40 -34.98
C GLU A 227 -7.66 16.73 -36.47
N GLN A 228 -6.49 17.31 -36.80
CA GLN A 228 -6.17 17.67 -38.18
C GLN A 228 -6.09 16.42 -39.07
N THR A 229 -6.86 16.40 -40.15
CA THR A 229 -6.96 15.25 -41.07
C THR A 229 -5.85 15.26 -42.11
N ASP A 230 -5.48 16.43 -42.62
CA ASP A 230 -4.34 16.61 -43.52
C ASP A 230 -3.10 17.03 -42.73
N GLU A 231 -2.12 16.13 -42.66
CA GLU A 231 -0.91 16.29 -41.87
C GLU A 231 0.03 17.36 -42.43
N ASN A 232 -0.13 17.74 -43.70
CA ASN A 232 0.74 18.73 -44.35
C ASN A 232 0.29 20.18 -44.11
N THR A 233 -0.87 20.40 -43.51
CA THR A 233 -1.38 21.75 -43.24
C THR A 233 -0.92 22.23 -41.87
N ASN A 234 -0.29 23.41 -41.81
CA ASN A 234 0.09 24.02 -40.54
C ASN A 234 -1.08 24.87 -40.00
N PRO A 235 -1.66 24.55 -38.83
CA PRO A 235 -2.81 25.30 -38.30
C PRO A 235 -2.50 26.75 -37.91
N TYR A 236 -1.21 27.09 -37.79
CA TYR A 236 -0.75 28.40 -37.33
C TYR A 236 0.21 29.02 -38.35
N GLU A 237 -0.19 29.06 -39.61
CA GLU A 237 0.59 29.76 -40.63
C GLU A 237 0.68 31.27 -40.31
N PRO A 238 1.89 31.86 -40.39
CA PRO A 238 2.03 33.29 -40.21
C PRO A 238 1.31 34.02 -41.35
N LEU A 239 0.56 35.08 -41.00
CA LEU A 239 -0.16 35.89 -41.99
C LEU A 239 0.83 36.55 -42.95
N VAL A 240 0.79 36.14 -44.22
CA VAL A 240 1.64 36.70 -45.27
C VAL A 240 0.94 37.94 -45.82
N ASP A 241 1.53 39.10 -45.55
CA ASP A 241 1.11 40.42 -46.02
C ASP A 241 1.35 40.60 -47.54
N TRP A 242 0.68 39.80 -48.38
CA TRP A 242 0.86 39.87 -49.83
C TRP A 242 0.26 41.14 -50.45
N PHE A 243 -0.78 41.70 -49.82
CA PHE A 243 -1.48 42.90 -50.29
C PHE A 243 -0.88 44.19 -49.72
N THR A 244 -0.71 44.28 -48.41
CA THR A 244 -0.18 45.46 -47.69
C THR A 244 1.29 45.73 -47.96
N ARG A 245 2.02 44.77 -48.56
CA ARG A 245 3.39 44.97 -49.05
C ARG A 245 3.50 46.07 -50.11
N HIS A 246 2.41 46.35 -50.83
CA HIS A 246 2.36 47.43 -51.81
C HIS A 246 1.68 48.66 -51.22
N GLU A 247 2.48 49.66 -50.83
CA GLU A 247 1.95 50.92 -50.30
C GLU A 247 1.27 51.77 -51.40
N GLU A 248 0.04 52.20 -51.15
CA GLU A 248 -0.71 53.03 -52.09
C GLU A 248 -0.26 54.51 -52.04
N VAL A 249 0.05 55.08 -53.20
CA VAL A 249 0.57 56.46 -53.32
C VAL A 249 -0.54 57.51 -53.36
N MET A 250 -1.75 57.14 -53.79
CA MET A 250 -2.91 58.03 -53.90
C MET A 250 -4.04 57.49 -53.03
N PRO A 251 -4.84 58.34 -52.37
CA PRO A 251 -6.05 57.87 -51.69
C PRO A 251 -7.02 57.25 -52.70
N LEU A 252 -7.70 56.18 -52.26
CA LEU A 252 -8.67 55.42 -53.06
C LEU A 252 -9.81 56.27 -53.65
N SER A 253 -10.11 57.43 -53.07
CA SER A 253 -11.17 58.33 -53.54
C SER A 253 -10.65 59.75 -53.78
N ALA A 254 -11.04 60.31 -54.93
CA ALA A 254 -10.79 61.72 -55.29
C ALA A 254 -11.96 62.66 -54.89
N ALA A 255 -12.75 62.29 -53.89
CA ALA A 255 -13.89 63.10 -53.45
C ALA A 255 -13.44 64.48 -52.92
N PRO A 256 -14.02 65.60 -53.39
CA PRO A 256 -13.63 66.94 -52.95
C PRO A 256 -14.05 67.20 -51.51
N GLU A 257 -13.15 67.82 -50.74
CA GLU A 257 -13.37 67.99 -49.31
C GLU A 257 -14.49 69.00 -48.97
N PRO A 258 -15.43 68.64 -48.07
CA PRO A 258 -16.50 69.54 -47.65
C PRO A 258 -15.99 70.72 -46.80
N LYS A 259 -16.62 71.90 -46.96
CA LYS A 259 -16.26 73.13 -46.20
C LYS A 259 -16.29 72.99 -44.68
N ARG A 260 -17.08 72.08 -44.12
CA ARG A 260 -17.11 71.78 -42.67
C ARG A 260 -15.79 71.23 -42.13
N ARG A 261 -14.86 70.77 -42.99
CA ARG A 261 -13.50 70.37 -42.60
C ARG A 261 -12.60 71.58 -42.31
N PHE A 262 -12.90 72.75 -42.89
CA PHE A 262 -12.08 73.96 -42.77
C PHE A 262 -12.71 75.04 -41.88
N VAL A 263 -14.04 75.02 -41.71
CA VAL A 263 -14.76 75.96 -40.85
C VAL A 263 -15.00 75.32 -39.48
N PRO A 264 -14.96 76.09 -38.37
CA PRO A 264 -15.30 75.56 -37.05
C PRO A 264 -16.63 74.79 -37.04
N SER A 265 -16.64 73.68 -36.30
CA SER A 265 -17.73 72.72 -36.33
C SER A 265 -19.04 73.33 -35.81
N LYS A 266 -20.07 73.33 -36.65
CA LYS A 266 -21.42 73.78 -36.23
C LYS A 266 -22.06 72.82 -35.22
N ASN A 267 -21.69 71.54 -35.25
CA ASN A 267 -22.17 70.56 -34.29
C ASN A 267 -21.54 70.78 -32.92
N GLU A 268 -20.26 71.14 -32.89
CA GLU A 268 -19.57 71.56 -31.68
C GLU A 268 -20.22 72.82 -31.10
N ALA A 269 -20.49 73.84 -31.91
CA ALA A 269 -21.18 75.05 -31.46
C ALA A 269 -22.57 74.73 -30.85
N LYS A 270 -23.35 73.83 -31.47
CA LYS A 270 -24.62 73.36 -30.89
C LYS A 270 -24.42 72.64 -29.56
N ARG A 271 -23.40 71.78 -29.44
CA ARG A 271 -23.07 71.05 -28.21
C ARG A 271 -22.62 72.01 -27.10
N VAL A 272 -21.76 72.97 -27.41
CA VAL A 272 -21.34 74.04 -26.48
C VAL A 272 -22.55 74.79 -25.97
N MET A 273 -23.49 75.19 -26.85
CA MET A 273 -24.70 75.89 -26.41
C MET A 273 -25.62 75.01 -25.56
N LYS A 274 -25.69 73.70 -25.80
CA LYS A 274 -26.41 72.74 -24.95
C LYS A 274 -25.78 72.64 -23.56
N ILE A 275 -24.45 72.52 -23.50
CA ILE A 275 -23.69 72.47 -22.23
C ILE A 275 -23.82 73.80 -21.47
N VAL A 276 -23.74 74.94 -22.15
CA VAL A 276 -23.93 76.26 -21.53
C VAL A 276 -25.33 76.39 -20.90
N ARG A 277 -26.38 75.87 -21.54
CA ARG A 277 -27.73 75.81 -20.95
C ARG A 277 -27.73 74.93 -19.71
N ALA A 278 -27.16 73.73 -19.79
CA ALA A 278 -27.11 72.79 -18.68
C ALA A 278 -26.26 73.29 -17.49
N ILE A 279 -25.20 74.08 -17.74
CA ILE A 279 -24.41 74.75 -16.69
C ILE A 279 -25.24 75.87 -16.03
N ARG A 280 -26.00 76.67 -16.80
CA ARG A 280 -26.89 77.71 -16.23
C ARG A 280 -28.01 77.13 -15.40
N GLU A 281 -28.53 75.98 -15.79
CA GLU A 281 -29.56 75.23 -15.05
C GLU A 281 -28.97 74.47 -13.84
N GLY A 282 -27.64 74.46 -13.67
CA GLY A 282 -26.96 73.80 -12.56
C GLY A 282 -26.86 72.27 -12.68
N ARG A 283 -27.29 71.67 -13.80
CA ARG A 283 -27.20 70.21 -14.05
C ARG A 283 -25.77 69.75 -14.32
N ILE A 284 -24.95 70.63 -14.90
CA ILE A 284 -23.52 70.36 -15.14
C ILE A 284 -22.70 71.32 -14.26
N ILE A 285 -21.89 70.74 -13.40
CA ILE A 285 -20.95 71.48 -12.57
C ILE A 285 -19.73 71.86 -13.43
N PRO A 286 -19.26 73.13 -13.39
CA PRO A 286 -18.05 73.52 -14.10
C PRO A 286 -16.83 72.70 -13.70
N PRO A 287 -15.89 72.44 -14.63
CA PRO A 287 -14.73 71.58 -14.39
C PRO A 287 -13.80 72.11 -13.28
N GLU A 288 -13.75 73.43 -13.06
CA GLU A 288 -12.98 74.03 -11.96
C GLU A 288 -13.55 73.62 -10.59
N LYS A 289 -14.88 73.71 -10.42
CA LYS A 289 -15.55 73.26 -9.20
C LYS A 289 -15.49 71.76 -8.99
N LEU A 290 -15.51 70.96 -10.06
CA LEU A 290 -15.31 69.50 -9.97
C LEU A 290 -13.92 69.13 -9.45
N LYS A 291 -12.87 69.89 -9.81
CA LYS A 291 -11.53 69.69 -9.26
C LYS A 291 -11.49 70.03 -7.76
N GLU A 292 -12.07 71.15 -7.37
CA GLU A 292 -12.17 71.53 -5.95
C GLU A 292 -12.91 70.46 -5.12
N MET A 293 -14.03 69.94 -5.64
CA MET A 293 -14.79 68.86 -4.99
C MET A 293 -13.99 67.56 -4.88
N ARG A 294 -13.29 67.15 -5.95
CA ARG A 294 -12.42 65.96 -5.93
C ARG A 294 -11.24 66.10 -4.96
N GLU A 295 -10.65 67.28 -4.86
CA GLU A 295 -9.58 67.56 -3.89
C GLU A 295 -10.10 67.50 -2.45
N SER A 296 -11.32 67.98 -2.18
CA SER A 296 -11.96 67.83 -0.86
C SER A 296 -12.33 66.37 -0.56
N GLU A 297 -12.90 65.64 -1.51
CA GLU A 297 -13.32 64.23 -1.35
C GLU A 297 -12.09 63.33 -1.11
N ALA A 298 -11.02 63.50 -1.91
CA ALA A 298 -9.78 62.75 -1.73
C ALA A 298 -9.10 63.02 -0.37
N ALA A 299 -9.32 64.21 0.21
CA ALA A 299 -8.81 64.54 1.54
C ALA A 299 -9.60 63.88 2.68
N GLU A 300 -10.82 63.42 2.41
CA GLU A 300 -11.76 62.78 3.34
C GLU A 300 -11.81 61.24 3.18
N GLU A 301 -11.38 60.71 2.03
CA GLU A 301 -11.53 59.30 1.61
C GLU A 301 -11.00 58.23 2.60
N TYR A 302 -10.16 58.62 3.58
CA TYR A 302 -9.65 57.71 4.62
C TYR A 302 -9.63 58.32 6.04
N LYS A 303 -10.37 59.40 6.31
CA LYS A 303 -10.43 60.05 7.64
C LYS A 303 -11.74 59.78 8.36
N TYR A 304 -12.05 58.51 8.61
CA TYR A 304 -13.13 58.11 9.50
C TYR A 304 -12.71 56.87 10.29
N ASP A 305 -13.16 56.77 11.54
CA ASP A 305 -12.92 55.59 12.36
C ASP A 305 -13.95 54.51 11.99
N LEU A 306 -13.47 53.32 11.63
CA LEU A 306 -14.31 52.18 11.28
C LEU A 306 -14.71 51.35 12.52
N TRP A 307 -14.01 51.51 13.65
CA TRP A 307 -14.05 50.57 14.76
C TRP A 307 -14.69 51.10 16.06
N GLU A 308 -15.35 52.25 16.01
CA GLU A 308 -15.80 53.02 17.19
C GLU A 308 -16.58 52.16 18.23
N ASP A 309 -17.44 51.22 17.77
CA ASP A 309 -18.19 50.28 18.62
C ASP A 309 -18.14 48.82 18.11
N SER A 310 -16.98 48.29 17.69
CA SER A 310 -16.92 46.89 17.23
C SER A 310 -16.99 45.89 18.40
N THR A 311 -18.07 45.12 18.49
CA THR A 311 -18.16 43.94 19.38
C THR A 311 -17.35 42.78 18.79
N GLU A 312 -16.56 42.09 19.62
CA GLU A 312 -15.71 40.97 19.15
C GLU A 312 -16.58 39.84 18.58
N THR A 313 -16.43 39.55 17.29
CA THR A 313 -17.06 38.39 16.65
C THR A 313 -16.45 37.10 17.17
N ALA A 314 -17.28 36.11 17.50
CA ALA A 314 -16.80 34.77 17.85
C ALA A 314 -16.04 34.12 16.69
N ASP A 315 -14.83 33.62 16.97
CA ASP A 315 -13.99 32.97 15.96
C ASP A 315 -14.67 31.68 15.44
N HIS A 316 -15.23 31.75 14.23
CA HIS A 316 -15.89 30.61 13.58
C HIS A 316 -14.87 29.61 13.01
N VAL A 317 -15.25 28.34 12.89
CA VAL A 317 -14.36 27.24 12.46
C VAL A 317 -13.78 27.47 11.06
N MET A 318 -14.53 28.14 10.17
CA MET A 318 -14.07 28.50 8.82
C MET A 318 -13.02 29.62 8.81
N ASN A 319 -12.90 30.40 9.88
CA ASN A 319 -12.00 31.56 9.99
C ASN A 319 -10.92 31.31 11.04
N LEU A 320 -10.09 30.27 10.83
CA LEU A 320 -8.92 30.03 11.68
C LEU A 320 -7.86 31.11 11.40
N ARG A 321 -7.77 32.11 12.30
CA ARG A 321 -6.79 33.20 12.22
C ARG A 321 -5.38 32.65 12.31
N ALA A 322 -4.46 33.19 11.51
CA ALA A 322 -3.06 32.82 11.61
C ALA A 322 -2.51 33.14 13.01
N PRO A 323 -1.64 32.29 13.58
CA PRO A 323 -1.03 32.57 14.86
C PRO A 323 -0.15 33.83 14.77
N LYS A 324 -0.23 34.67 15.80
CA LYS A 324 0.66 35.82 15.94
C LYS A 324 2.09 35.33 16.17
N LEU A 325 3.08 36.08 15.69
CA LEU A 325 4.48 35.80 16.02
C LEU A 325 4.67 35.88 17.54
N PRO A 326 5.46 34.97 18.14
CA PRO A 326 5.81 35.10 19.54
C PRO A 326 6.59 36.41 19.77
N PRO A 327 6.50 37.00 20.97
CA PRO A 327 7.32 38.15 21.30
C PRO A 327 8.82 37.78 21.26
N PRO A 328 9.72 38.72 20.87
CA PRO A 328 11.15 38.49 20.85
C PRO A 328 11.66 37.98 22.21
N THR A 329 12.50 36.94 22.17
CA THR A 329 13.08 36.32 23.38
C THR A 329 14.45 36.93 23.71
N ASN A 330 14.98 36.63 24.91
CA ASN A 330 16.28 37.15 25.36
C ASN A 330 17.47 36.67 24.48
N GLU A 331 17.27 35.60 23.73
CA GLU A 331 18.26 35.01 22.82
C GLU A 331 18.49 35.84 21.55
N GLU A 332 17.43 36.54 21.10
CA GLU A 332 17.45 37.46 19.93
C GLU A 332 18.05 38.82 20.29
N SER A 333 18.36 39.05 21.57
CA SER A 333 18.98 40.30 21.99
C SER A 333 20.38 40.41 21.39
N TYR A 334 20.82 41.64 21.11
CA TYR A 334 22.19 41.87 20.65
C TYR A 334 23.26 41.55 21.71
N ASN A 335 22.85 41.36 22.96
CA ASN A 335 23.72 41.05 24.09
C ASN A 335 23.10 39.94 24.93
N PRO A 336 23.01 38.71 24.39
CA PRO A 336 22.42 37.61 25.11
C PRO A 336 23.38 37.13 26.22
N PRO A 337 22.85 36.49 27.28
CA PRO A 337 23.65 35.71 28.21
C PRO A 337 24.56 34.73 27.46
N GLU A 338 25.74 34.48 28.00
CA GLU A 338 26.76 33.64 27.34
C GLU A 338 26.32 32.18 27.17
N GLU A 339 25.36 31.72 27.96
CA GLU A 339 24.72 30.41 27.84
C GLU A 339 24.02 30.18 26.49
N TYR A 340 23.59 31.26 25.81
CA TYR A 340 22.93 31.17 24.51
C TYR A 340 23.91 31.20 23.34
N LEU A 341 25.19 31.50 23.56
CA LEU A 341 26.19 31.49 22.51
C LEU A 341 26.57 30.05 22.18
N LEU A 342 26.36 29.66 20.93
CA LEU A 342 26.71 28.32 20.44
C LEU A 342 28.23 28.08 20.54
N SER A 343 28.58 26.84 20.87
CA SER A 343 29.96 26.38 20.76
C SER A 343 30.41 26.35 19.30
N PRO A 344 31.72 26.41 19.01
CA PRO A 344 32.22 26.33 17.63
C PRO A 344 31.78 25.05 16.90
N GLU A 345 31.66 23.93 17.62
CA GLU A 345 31.22 22.64 17.07
C GLU A 345 29.74 22.66 16.68
N GLU A 346 28.88 23.19 17.56
CA GLU A 346 27.44 23.35 17.27
C GLU A 346 27.19 24.34 16.14
N LYS A 347 28.02 25.39 16.03
CA LYS A 347 27.94 26.34 14.93
C LYS A 347 28.21 25.66 13.59
N GLU A 348 29.22 24.80 13.52
CA GLU A 348 29.52 24.02 12.32
C GLU A 348 28.38 23.03 12.00
N GLN A 349 27.80 22.40 13.02
CA GLN A 349 26.61 21.55 12.85
C GLN A 349 25.41 22.35 12.32
N TRP A 350 25.17 23.55 12.83
CA TRP A 350 24.09 24.44 12.39
C TRP A 350 24.29 24.93 10.95
N GLU A 351 25.54 25.20 10.54
CA GLU A 351 25.84 25.54 9.14
C GLU A 351 25.65 24.35 8.19
N LYS A 352 25.87 23.11 8.69
CA LYS A 352 25.64 21.87 7.95
C LYS A 352 24.17 21.48 7.83
N THR A 353 23.31 21.86 8.77
CA THR A 353 21.87 21.56 8.69
C THR A 353 21.19 22.46 7.66
N ASP A 354 20.22 21.89 6.95
CA ASP A 354 19.45 22.61 5.92
C ASP A 354 18.58 23.71 6.56
N PRO A 355 18.43 24.89 5.92
CA PRO A 355 17.72 26.04 6.51
C PRO A 355 16.31 25.77 7.02
N THR A 356 15.56 24.85 6.40
CA THR A 356 14.18 24.51 6.75
C THR A 356 14.06 23.59 7.96
N GLU A 357 15.10 22.82 8.28
CA GLU A 357 15.13 21.88 9.41
C GLU A 357 15.77 22.49 10.66
N ARG A 358 16.29 23.72 10.55
CA ARG A 358 16.90 24.42 11.68
C ARG A 358 15.85 24.80 12.71
N ASP A 359 16.18 24.54 13.97
CA ASP A 359 15.39 25.01 15.12
C ASP A 359 15.34 26.54 15.20
N LYS A 360 16.42 27.21 14.73
CA LYS A 360 16.58 28.67 14.76
C LYS A 360 17.04 29.18 13.40
N ASN A 361 16.36 30.22 12.90
CA ASN A 361 16.68 30.87 11.64
C ASN A 361 17.93 31.75 11.72
N PHE A 362 18.33 32.15 12.93
CA PHE A 362 19.48 33.02 13.19
C PHE A 362 20.50 32.35 14.13
N LEU A 363 21.75 32.83 14.07
CA LEU A 363 22.79 32.47 15.01
C LEU A 363 22.87 33.52 16.14
N PRO A 364 22.73 33.14 17.42
CA PRO A 364 22.86 34.07 18.53
C PRO A 364 24.29 34.62 18.61
N GLN A 365 24.42 35.94 18.65
CA GLN A 365 25.70 36.65 18.64
C GLN A 365 25.70 37.74 19.70
N LYS A 366 26.84 37.90 20.39
CA LYS A 366 27.01 38.89 21.45
C LYS A 366 27.81 40.09 20.97
N TYR A 367 27.22 41.26 21.10
CA TYR A 367 27.81 42.55 20.75
C TYR A 367 27.97 43.42 21.99
N GLY A 368 29.19 43.87 22.27
CA GLY A 368 29.49 44.70 23.44
C GLY A 368 28.90 46.13 23.42
N SER A 369 28.25 46.55 22.32
CA SER A 369 27.60 47.85 22.21
C SER A 369 26.61 47.87 21.04
N LEU A 370 25.49 48.59 21.17
CA LEU A 370 24.44 48.68 20.13
C LEU A 370 24.96 49.15 18.76
N ARG A 371 25.94 50.07 18.73
CA ARG A 371 26.58 50.55 17.49
C ARG A 371 27.33 49.47 16.68
N LYS A 372 27.62 48.31 17.29
CA LYS A 372 28.30 47.19 16.63
C LYS A 372 27.34 46.16 16.05
N VAL A 373 26.03 46.33 16.28
CA VAL A 373 25.01 45.42 15.76
C VAL A 373 24.96 45.58 14.24
N PRO A 374 25.22 44.52 13.46
CA PRO A 374 25.16 44.58 12.01
C PRO A 374 23.69 44.65 11.54
N GLY A 375 23.49 45.08 10.30
CA GLY A 375 22.21 44.87 9.63
C GLY A 375 21.97 43.38 9.43
N TYR A 376 20.81 42.88 9.86
CA TYR A 376 20.45 41.47 9.72
C TYR A 376 20.05 41.18 8.27
N GLY A 377 20.90 40.46 7.52
CA GLY A 377 20.71 40.22 6.09
C GLY A 377 19.47 39.36 5.75
N ASP A 378 19.12 38.43 6.64
CA ASP A 378 18.01 37.49 6.44
C ASP A 378 16.63 38.05 6.82
N SER A 379 16.55 39.32 7.25
CA SER A 379 15.28 39.92 7.68
C SER A 379 14.21 39.92 6.59
N VAL A 380 14.60 40.15 5.33
CA VAL A 380 13.67 40.18 4.19
C VAL A 380 13.19 38.76 3.88
N ARG A 381 14.09 37.78 3.94
CA ARG A 381 13.78 36.37 3.71
C ARG A 381 12.78 35.85 4.73
N GLU A 382 12.98 36.10 6.02
CA GLU A 382 12.04 35.68 7.08
C GLU A 382 10.65 36.30 6.92
N ARG A 383 10.56 37.58 6.52
CA ARG A 383 9.26 38.24 6.28
C ARG A 383 8.57 37.70 5.05
N PHE A 384 9.33 37.40 4.00
CA PHE A 384 8.82 36.78 2.79
C PHE A 384 8.32 35.36 3.08
N GLU A 385 9.10 34.51 3.74
CA GLU A 385 8.70 33.16 4.16
C GLU A 385 7.47 33.21 5.07
N ARG A 386 7.41 34.14 6.03
CA ARG A 386 6.20 34.33 6.85
C ARG A 386 4.98 34.70 6.01
N SER A 387 5.15 35.49 4.95
CA SER A 387 4.05 35.82 4.03
C SER A 387 3.59 34.56 3.28
N LEU A 388 4.52 33.74 2.79
CA LEU A 388 4.23 32.43 2.19
C LEU A 388 3.46 31.54 3.17
N ASP A 389 3.92 31.43 4.42
CA ASP A 389 3.25 30.65 5.48
C ASP A 389 1.82 31.13 5.76
N LEU A 390 1.52 32.42 5.55
CA LEU A 390 0.18 32.94 5.79
C LEU A 390 -0.82 32.46 4.73
N TYR A 391 -0.42 32.32 3.46
CA TYR A 391 -1.34 32.01 2.37
C TYR A 391 -1.18 30.59 1.79
N LEU A 392 0.03 30.03 1.76
CA LEU A 392 0.29 28.69 1.22
C LEU A 392 0.13 27.59 2.26
N ALA A 393 0.53 27.82 3.50
CA ALA A 393 0.55 26.75 4.49
C ALA A 393 -0.87 26.38 4.96
N PRO A 394 -1.26 25.10 4.94
CA PRO A 394 -2.58 24.67 5.40
C PRO A 394 -2.71 24.84 6.92
N ARG A 395 -3.81 25.45 7.36
CA ARG A 395 -4.06 25.75 8.78
C ARG A 395 -4.84 24.62 9.44
N VAL A 396 -4.26 23.99 10.47
CA VAL A 396 -4.87 22.86 11.20
C VAL A 396 -4.95 23.19 12.69
N ARG A 397 -6.15 23.05 13.29
CA ARG A 397 -6.31 23.12 14.75
C ARG A 397 -5.73 21.86 15.39
N ARG A 398 -4.59 22.01 16.09
CA ARG A 398 -3.98 20.93 16.86
C ARG A 398 -4.20 21.14 18.35
N ASN A 399 -4.67 20.11 19.03
CA ASN A 399 -4.76 20.10 20.48
C ASN A 399 -3.39 19.69 21.04
N LYS A 400 -2.60 20.66 21.50
CA LYS A 400 -1.33 20.38 22.18
C LYS A 400 -1.63 19.84 23.58
N LEU A 401 -1.19 18.61 23.86
CA LEU A 401 -1.36 17.98 25.17
C LEU A 401 -0.36 18.59 26.16
N ASN A 402 -0.78 19.63 26.88
CA ASN A 402 -0.04 20.19 28.01
C ASN A 402 -0.38 19.38 29.27
N ILE A 403 0.05 18.12 29.32
CA ILE A 403 -0.20 17.22 30.45
C ILE A 403 1.12 16.74 31.05
N ASP A 404 1.16 16.61 32.37
CA ASP A 404 2.34 16.08 33.05
C ASP A 404 2.55 14.61 32.67
N PRO A 405 3.78 14.18 32.33
CA PRO A 405 4.04 12.81 31.88
C PRO A 405 3.68 11.76 32.94
N GLU A 406 3.71 12.11 34.22
CA GLU A 406 3.34 11.22 35.33
C GLU A 406 1.86 10.83 35.31
N SER A 407 0.98 11.71 34.82
CA SER A 407 -0.46 11.45 34.74
C SER A 407 -0.82 10.38 33.69
N LEU A 408 0.09 10.10 32.75
CA LEU A 408 -0.07 9.07 31.74
C LEU A 408 0.14 7.65 32.32
N ILE A 409 0.77 7.55 33.49
CA ILE A 409 1.04 6.27 34.15
C ILE A 409 -0.23 5.79 34.86
N PRO A 410 -0.68 4.54 34.64
CA PRO A 410 -1.86 4.03 35.31
C PRO A 410 -1.64 3.92 36.82
N LYS A 411 -2.67 4.28 37.60
CA LYS A 411 -2.67 4.15 39.06
C LYS A 411 -2.72 2.67 39.46
N LEU A 412 -1.57 2.06 39.67
CA LEU A 412 -1.42 0.67 40.09
C LEU A 412 -0.92 0.58 41.54
N PRO A 413 -1.22 -0.52 42.27
CA PRO A 413 -0.62 -0.79 43.56
C PRO A 413 0.91 -0.80 43.49
N SER A 414 1.55 -0.38 44.58
CA SER A 414 3.01 -0.37 44.62
C SER A 414 3.56 -1.81 44.65
N PRO A 415 4.67 -2.11 43.98
CA PRO A 415 5.28 -3.44 44.05
C PRO A 415 5.62 -3.89 45.48
N LYS A 416 5.84 -2.96 46.42
CA LYS A 416 6.16 -3.28 47.81
C LYS A 416 5.02 -4.03 48.52
N ASP A 417 3.78 -3.71 48.17
CA ASP A 417 2.56 -4.29 48.77
C ASP A 417 2.26 -5.69 48.20
N LEU A 418 2.87 -6.04 47.07
CA LEU A 418 2.61 -7.27 46.31
C LEU A 418 3.68 -8.36 46.52
N ARG A 419 4.45 -8.28 47.61
CA ARG A 419 5.42 -9.30 48.00
C ARG A 419 4.69 -10.60 48.43
N PRO A 420 5.30 -11.78 48.24
CA PRO A 420 6.67 -12.04 47.78
C PRO A 420 6.82 -12.16 46.25
N PHE A 421 7.96 -11.76 45.71
CA PHE A 421 8.39 -12.01 44.32
C PHE A 421 9.93 -12.01 44.26
N PRO A 422 10.55 -12.70 43.29
CA PRO A 422 12.00 -12.78 43.21
C PRO A 422 12.65 -11.45 42.79
N ILE A 423 13.79 -11.11 43.39
CA ILE A 423 14.49 -9.83 43.22
C ILE A 423 15.95 -10.01 42.78
N ARG A 424 16.61 -11.08 43.22
CA ARG A 424 18.03 -11.33 42.97
C ARG A 424 18.31 -12.78 42.63
N CYS A 425 19.42 -13.02 41.94
CA CYS A 425 19.94 -14.36 41.72
C CYS A 425 20.62 -14.88 43.00
N SER A 426 20.28 -16.09 43.44
CA SER A 426 20.87 -16.73 44.62
C SER A 426 21.89 -17.79 44.25
N THR A 427 21.56 -18.66 43.29
CA THR A 427 22.41 -19.77 42.85
C THR A 427 22.56 -19.76 41.33
N VAL A 428 23.75 -20.14 40.89
CA VAL A 428 24.10 -20.31 39.49
C VAL A 428 24.49 -21.77 39.30
N TYR A 429 23.78 -22.47 38.42
CA TYR A 429 24.10 -23.85 38.04
C TYR A 429 25.09 -23.80 36.87
N ALA A 430 26.37 -23.90 37.21
CA ALA A 430 27.48 -23.87 36.27
C ALA A 430 28.01 -25.28 36.03
N GLY A 431 28.11 -25.68 34.76
CA GLY A 431 28.73 -26.94 34.38
C GLY A 431 28.52 -27.34 32.91
N HIS A 432 27.44 -26.86 32.28
CA HIS A 432 27.19 -27.10 30.87
C HIS A 432 28.22 -26.40 29.96
N GLN A 433 28.46 -26.99 28.79
CA GLN A 433 29.39 -26.46 27.79
C GLN A 433 28.69 -25.80 26.60
N GLY A 434 27.38 -25.99 26.48
CA GLY A 434 26.53 -25.34 25.48
C GLY A 434 25.34 -24.64 26.12
N ARG A 435 24.60 -23.87 25.32
CA ARG A 435 23.40 -23.15 25.77
C ARG A 435 22.38 -24.13 26.35
N ILE A 436 21.70 -23.71 27.42
CA ILE A 436 20.67 -24.52 28.07
C ILE A 436 19.34 -24.15 27.42
N ARG A 437 18.70 -25.09 26.72
CA ARG A 437 17.46 -24.83 25.97
C ARG A 437 16.20 -25.01 26.78
N ALA A 438 16.22 -25.96 27.70
CA ALA A 438 15.04 -26.36 28.44
C ALA A 438 15.40 -26.62 29.91
N LEU A 439 14.48 -26.26 30.79
CA LEU A 439 14.55 -26.62 32.20
C LEU A 439 13.22 -27.21 32.67
N SER A 440 13.30 -28.07 33.69
CA SER A 440 12.11 -28.56 34.37
C SER A 440 12.40 -28.77 35.84
N ILE A 441 11.46 -28.35 36.68
CA ILE A 441 11.52 -28.59 38.13
C ILE A 441 10.67 -29.82 38.46
N ASP A 442 11.16 -30.65 39.36
CA ASP A 442 10.41 -31.82 39.79
C ASP A 442 9.18 -31.44 40.64
N PRO A 443 8.17 -32.34 40.75
CA PRO A 443 6.97 -32.06 41.54
C PRO A 443 7.22 -31.88 43.05
N SER A 444 8.34 -32.39 43.58
CA SER A 444 8.72 -32.17 44.99
C SER A 444 9.38 -30.81 45.21
N GLY A 445 9.96 -30.21 44.15
CA GLY A 445 10.60 -28.90 44.16
C GLY A 445 12.05 -28.91 44.66
N LEU A 446 12.72 -30.06 44.65
CA LEU A 446 14.11 -30.24 45.13
C LEU A 446 15.12 -30.40 43.99
N TRP A 447 14.69 -30.88 42.83
CA TRP A 447 15.53 -31.33 41.73
C TRP A 447 15.22 -30.56 40.46
N LEU A 448 16.18 -29.74 40.02
CA LEU A 448 16.11 -29.04 38.74
C LEU A 448 16.78 -29.90 37.67
N ALA A 449 16.11 -30.17 36.56
CA ALA A 449 16.70 -30.80 35.40
C ALA A 449 16.94 -29.78 34.28
N THR A 450 18.09 -29.87 33.61
CA THR A 450 18.48 -28.97 32.52
C THR A 450 18.92 -29.77 31.29
N GLY A 451 18.52 -29.32 30.11
CA GLY A 451 18.93 -29.86 28.82
C GLY A 451 19.75 -28.84 28.03
N SER A 452 20.92 -29.23 27.54
CA SER A 452 21.86 -28.35 26.85
C SER A 452 22.20 -28.86 25.45
N ASP A 453 22.69 -27.93 24.62
CA ASP A 453 23.28 -28.23 23.31
C ASP A 453 24.58 -29.05 23.41
N ASP A 454 25.18 -29.20 24.60
CA ASP A 454 26.30 -30.13 24.82
C ASP A 454 25.90 -31.62 24.78
N GLY A 455 24.62 -31.92 24.50
CA GLY A 455 24.08 -33.26 24.43
C GLY A 455 23.85 -33.92 25.80
N THR A 456 24.02 -33.17 26.89
CA THR A 456 23.84 -33.67 28.26
C THR A 456 22.56 -33.17 28.91
N VAL A 457 21.91 -34.07 29.64
CA VAL A 457 20.90 -33.73 30.66
C VAL A 457 21.57 -33.79 32.02
N ARG A 458 21.39 -32.76 32.82
CA ARG A 458 21.91 -32.68 34.19
C ARG A 458 20.80 -32.42 35.18
N ILE A 459 20.94 -32.99 36.37
CA ILE A 459 20.04 -32.75 37.49
C ILE A 459 20.83 -32.08 38.61
N TRP A 460 20.23 -31.07 39.20
CA TRP A 460 20.83 -30.20 40.19
C TRP A 460 19.99 -30.16 41.45
N GLU A 461 20.68 -30.07 42.59
CA GLU A 461 20.05 -29.69 43.85
C GLU A 461 19.80 -28.17 43.85
N ILE A 462 18.55 -27.76 44.07
CA ILE A 462 18.14 -26.37 43.85
C ILE A 462 18.86 -25.35 44.75
N LEU A 463 19.06 -25.65 46.03
CA LEU A 463 19.57 -24.69 47.01
C LEU A 463 21.10 -24.52 46.97
N THR A 464 21.82 -25.58 46.59
CA THR A 464 23.29 -25.60 46.62
C THR A 464 23.90 -25.33 45.25
N GLY A 465 23.16 -25.62 44.17
CA GLY A 465 23.71 -25.58 42.81
C GLY A 465 24.55 -26.81 42.46
N ARG A 466 24.55 -27.86 43.30
CA ARG A 466 25.35 -29.07 43.08
C ARG A 466 24.74 -29.94 41.97
N GLU A 467 25.58 -30.37 41.02
CA GLU A 467 25.24 -31.40 40.05
C GLU A 467 25.19 -32.77 40.74
N VAL A 468 24.04 -33.44 40.69
CA VAL A 468 23.82 -34.76 41.31
C VAL A 468 23.76 -35.89 40.31
N TYR A 469 23.36 -35.60 39.07
CA TYR A 469 23.23 -36.60 38.02
C TYR A 469 23.52 -35.98 36.67
N LYS A 470 24.14 -36.78 35.79
CA LYS A 470 24.52 -36.40 34.44
C LYS A 470 24.36 -37.60 33.52
N VAL A 471 23.68 -37.38 32.40
CA VAL A 471 23.58 -38.35 31.31
C VAL A 471 23.86 -37.67 29.98
N LYS A 472 24.69 -38.30 29.14
CA LYS A 472 24.98 -37.85 27.77
C LYS A 472 24.11 -38.64 26.80
N LEU A 473 23.12 -37.98 26.21
CA LEU A 473 22.18 -38.62 25.28
C LEU A 473 22.74 -38.64 23.87
N ILE A 474 23.30 -37.52 23.42
CA ILE A 474 23.83 -37.32 22.06
C ILE A 474 25.36 -37.26 22.13
N ASN A 475 26.03 -37.96 21.23
CA ASN A 475 27.47 -37.80 21.03
C ASN A 475 27.71 -36.66 20.04
N THR A 476 28.20 -35.54 20.54
CA THR A 476 28.53 -34.33 19.76
C THR A 476 29.64 -34.51 18.73
N ASP A 477 30.37 -35.64 18.77
CA ASP A 477 31.50 -35.93 17.90
C ASP A 477 31.07 -36.56 16.56
N ASP A 478 29.83 -37.08 16.51
CA ASP A 478 29.15 -37.47 15.27
C ASP A 478 28.38 -36.22 14.82
N ASP A 479 28.61 -35.69 13.60
CA ASP A 479 27.99 -34.49 13.00
C ASP A 479 26.44 -34.55 12.93
N SER A 480 25.79 -34.65 14.09
CA SER A 480 24.36 -34.79 14.28
C SER A 480 23.79 -33.40 14.53
N SER A 481 22.82 -33.01 13.70
CA SER A 481 22.03 -31.79 13.88
C SER A 481 21.09 -31.85 15.10
N ASP A 482 21.15 -32.90 15.91
CA ASP A 482 20.21 -33.15 16.98
C ASP A 482 20.67 -32.49 18.28
N HIS A 483 19.72 -31.84 18.94
CA HIS A 483 19.92 -31.15 20.20
C HIS A 483 18.82 -31.59 21.18
N ILE A 484 19.05 -31.38 22.47
CA ILE A 484 17.99 -31.53 23.48
C ILE A 484 17.10 -30.28 23.39
N GLU A 485 15.89 -30.46 22.87
CA GLU A 485 14.98 -29.33 22.57
C GLU A 485 14.02 -29.03 23.72
N SER A 486 13.49 -30.07 24.36
CA SER A 486 12.56 -29.91 25.49
C SER A 486 12.71 -31.04 26.50
N LEU A 487 12.40 -30.71 27.75
CA LEU A 487 12.57 -31.60 28.88
C LEU A 487 11.48 -31.30 29.91
N GLU A 488 10.81 -32.32 30.43
CA GLU A 488 9.75 -32.13 31.43
C GLU A 488 9.63 -33.33 32.39
N TRP A 489 9.62 -33.05 33.69
CA TRP A 489 9.29 -34.04 34.70
C TRP A 489 7.83 -34.47 34.61
N ASN A 490 7.58 -35.76 34.87
CA ASN A 490 6.24 -36.24 35.09
C ASN A 490 5.64 -35.50 36.31
N PRO A 491 4.45 -34.89 36.20
CA PRO A 491 3.83 -34.16 37.29
C PRO A 491 3.46 -35.04 38.49
N ASP A 492 3.46 -36.36 38.34
CA ASP A 492 3.19 -37.29 39.43
C ASP A 492 4.41 -37.49 40.35
N LYS A 493 4.19 -37.28 41.66
CA LYS A 493 5.25 -37.22 42.68
C LYS A 493 5.94 -38.56 42.94
N GLU A 494 5.26 -39.66 42.65
CA GLU A 494 5.71 -41.00 43.07
C GLU A 494 6.56 -41.73 42.01
N THR A 495 6.74 -41.14 40.83
CA THR A 495 7.30 -41.88 39.67
C THR A 495 8.72 -41.51 39.30
N GLY A 496 9.16 -40.27 39.58
CA GLY A 496 10.51 -39.82 39.21
C GLY A 496 10.84 -39.92 37.71
N ILE A 497 9.82 -39.90 36.83
CA ILE A 497 10.03 -40.02 35.38
C ILE A 497 10.37 -38.66 34.80
N LEU A 498 11.41 -38.60 33.97
CA LEU A 498 11.82 -37.44 33.20
C LEU A 498 11.68 -37.71 31.70
N ALA A 499 10.88 -36.90 31.01
CA ALA A 499 10.77 -36.95 29.55
C ALA A 499 11.79 -36.01 28.91
N VAL A 500 12.51 -36.51 27.91
CA VAL A 500 13.51 -35.75 27.16
C VAL A 500 13.26 -35.89 25.66
N ALA A 501 13.13 -34.77 24.95
CA ALA A 501 13.10 -34.73 23.49
C ALA A 501 14.48 -34.38 22.95
N ALA A 502 15.05 -35.30 22.17
CA ALA A 502 16.34 -35.15 21.50
C ALA A 502 16.14 -35.51 20.01
N GLY A 503 16.21 -34.50 19.13
CA GLY A 503 15.92 -34.71 17.70
C GLY A 503 14.49 -35.24 17.50
N ASP A 504 14.37 -36.37 16.81
CA ASP A 504 13.12 -37.09 16.53
C ASP A 504 12.74 -38.15 17.58
N ILE A 505 13.56 -38.29 18.63
CA ILE A 505 13.39 -39.28 19.69
C ILE A 505 12.89 -38.62 20.99
N ILE A 506 11.95 -39.28 21.66
CA ILE A 506 11.56 -38.99 23.04
C ILE A 506 12.06 -40.12 23.92
N SER A 507 12.90 -39.81 24.91
CA SER A 507 13.40 -40.75 25.91
C SER A 507 12.73 -40.50 27.24
N LEU A 508 12.20 -41.56 27.88
CA LEU A 508 11.79 -41.49 29.29
C LEU A 508 12.89 -42.08 30.16
N ILE A 509 13.41 -41.26 31.06
CA ILE A 509 14.54 -41.56 31.92
C ILE A 509 14.04 -41.61 33.37
N VAL A 510 14.48 -42.60 34.12
CA VAL A 510 14.25 -42.68 35.57
C VAL A 510 15.63 -42.64 36.23
N PRO A 511 16.10 -41.46 36.68
CA PRO A 511 17.44 -41.30 37.20
C PRO A 511 17.59 -41.99 38.57
N PRO A 512 18.74 -42.62 38.85
CA PRO A 512 19.00 -43.36 40.09
C PRO A 512 19.35 -42.42 41.26
N ILE A 513 18.46 -41.49 41.60
CA ILE A 513 18.66 -40.46 42.65
C ILE A 513 17.57 -40.47 43.73
N PHE A 514 16.47 -41.19 43.54
CA PHE A 514 15.28 -41.12 44.39
C PHE A 514 15.14 -42.30 45.36
N GLY A 515 15.90 -43.38 45.12
CA GLY A 515 15.81 -44.62 45.88
C GLY A 515 14.81 -45.61 45.26
N PHE A 516 14.81 -46.83 45.80
CA PHE A 516 14.13 -47.97 45.19
C PHE A 516 12.62 -47.77 44.98
N ASP A 517 11.89 -47.22 45.96
CA ASP A 517 10.43 -47.15 45.90
C ASP A 517 9.92 -46.25 44.76
N ILE A 518 10.48 -45.04 44.63
CA ILE A 518 10.10 -44.07 43.59
C ILE A 518 10.56 -44.56 42.21
N GLU A 519 11.80 -45.04 42.13
CA GLU A 519 12.38 -45.49 40.86
C GLU A 519 11.67 -46.74 40.32
N ASN A 520 11.35 -47.70 41.19
CA ASN A 520 10.63 -48.91 40.80
C ASN A 520 9.19 -48.60 40.39
N ASN A 521 8.52 -47.66 41.06
CA ASN A 521 7.18 -47.20 40.64
C ASN A 521 7.22 -46.54 39.24
N GLY A 522 8.23 -45.70 38.98
CA GLY A 522 8.47 -45.14 37.65
C GLY A 522 8.70 -46.20 36.57
N LYS A 523 9.63 -47.12 36.83
CA LYS A 523 9.99 -48.22 35.90
C LYS A 523 8.81 -49.13 35.62
N THR A 524 8.11 -49.60 36.65
CA THR A 524 6.92 -50.45 36.50
C THR A 524 5.81 -49.76 35.71
N ARG A 525 5.57 -48.46 35.93
CA ARG A 525 4.60 -47.70 35.12
C ARG A 525 4.98 -47.62 33.65
N ILE A 526 6.27 -47.45 33.35
CA ILE A 526 6.75 -47.45 31.96
C ILE A 526 6.61 -48.85 31.36
N GLU A 527 6.95 -49.91 32.11
CA GLU A 527 6.94 -51.29 31.62
C GLU A 527 5.53 -51.87 31.43
N ASN A 528 4.54 -51.41 32.21
CA ASN A 528 3.15 -51.89 32.14
C ASN A 528 2.54 -51.80 30.74
N GLY A 529 2.99 -50.86 29.90
CA GLY A 529 2.49 -50.71 28.53
C GLY A 529 2.88 -51.85 27.58
N PHE A 530 3.97 -52.59 27.84
CA PHE A 530 4.41 -53.69 26.95
C PHE A 530 3.47 -54.90 26.98
N GLY A 531 2.66 -55.05 28.03
CA GLY A 531 1.66 -56.10 28.13
C GLY A 531 0.37 -55.82 27.35
N PHE A 532 0.22 -54.60 26.84
CA PHE A 532 -0.92 -54.15 26.05
C PHE A 532 -0.63 -54.32 24.55
N ASP A 533 -0.04 -55.45 24.17
CA ASP A 533 0.23 -55.76 22.77
C ASP A 533 -1.10 -55.77 22.01
N THR A 534 -1.14 -55.06 20.88
CA THR A 534 -2.36 -54.76 20.12
C THR A 534 -3.07 -56.03 19.68
N PHE A 535 -4.10 -56.45 20.42
CA PHE A 535 -5.14 -57.35 19.93
C PHE A 535 -5.87 -56.67 18.76
N GLY A 536 -5.30 -56.81 17.57
CA GLY A 536 -5.87 -56.32 16.33
C GLY A 536 -4.78 -55.92 15.35
N SER A 537 -4.47 -56.85 14.44
CA SER A 537 -3.75 -56.65 13.17
C SER A 537 -2.27 -57.03 13.08
N GLU A 538 -1.87 -58.21 13.58
CA GLU A 538 -0.80 -58.96 12.90
C GLU A 538 -1.24 -60.42 12.68
N LYS A 539 -1.73 -60.71 11.48
CA LYS A 539 -1.68 -62.09 10.98
C LYS A 539 -0.21 -62.38 10.72
N LYS A 540 0.35 -63.30 11.51
CA LYS A 540 1.63 -63.98 11.26
C LYS A 540 1.74 -64.37 9.79
N SER A 541 2.57 -63.69 9.01
CA SER A 541 3.14 -64.26 7.80
C SER A 541 4.40 -65.01 8.19
N LYS A 542 4.34 -66.33 7.97
CA LYS A 542 5.44 -67.26 8.10
C LYS A 542 6.40 -66.99 6.93
N VAL A 543 7.69 -67.06 7.24
CA VAL A 543 8.87 -67.00 6.36
C VAL A 543 8.66 -67.79 5.07
N ASP A 544 9.05 -67.22 3.93
CA ASP A 544 9.77 -67.92 2.87
C ASP A 544 10.71 -66.98 2.09
N VAL A 545 11.80 -67.58 1.63
CA VAL A 545 13.04 -67.04 1.09
C VAL A 545 13.03 -67.22 -0.43
N ASN A 546 13.23 -66.16 -1.23
CA ASN A 546 14.17 -66.09 -2.38
C ASN A 546 13.91 -64.93 -3.36
N ASP A 547 15.04 -64.41 -3.86
CA ASP A 547 15.37 -63.93 -5.21
C ASP A 547 14.73 -62.67 -5.87
N SER A 548 15.64 -61.69 -6.05
CA SER A 548 16.06 -60.99 -7.29
C SER A 548 15.06 -60.29 -8.23
N GLU A 549 15.44 -59.04 -8.53
CA GLU A 549 15.30 -58.29 -9.80
C GLU A 549 13.88 -57.93 -10.27
N ASP A 550 13.54 -56.63 -10.30
CA ASP A 550 13.31 -55.89 -11.55
C ASP A 550 12.80 -54.45 -11.33
N GLU A 551 13.17 -53.60 -12.29
CA GLU A 551 12.93 -52.15 -12.43
C GLU A 551 11.48 -51.79 -12.82
N ASP A 552 11.07 -50.59 -12.39
CA ASP A 552 10.10 -49.63 -12.97
C ASP A 552 8.79 -50.11 -13.64
N HIS A 553 7.62 -49.79 -13.03
CA HIS A 553 6.56 -49.06 -13.73
C HIS A 553 5.43 -48.51 -12.82
N ASP A 554 5.00 -47.29 -13.15
CA ASP A 554 3.78 -46.63 -12.65
C ASP A 554 2.51 -47.44 -12.96
N GLY A 555 1.66 -47.61 -11.95
CA GLY A 555 0.38 -48.31 -12.08
C GLY A 555 -0.49 -48.14 -10.84
N ASN A 556 -1.52 -47.31 -10.98
CA ASN A 556 -2.49 -46.96 -9.96
C ASN A 556 -3.38 -48.17 -9.58
N GLU A 557 -3.08 -48.83 -8.46
CA GLU A 557 -4.00 -49.78 -7.82
C GLU A 557 -4.20 -49.47 -6.34
N THR A 558 -5.47 -49.29 -5.98
CA THR A 558 -5.97 -49.14 -4.62
C THR A 558 -5.72 -50.40 -3.80
N THR A 559 -4.55 -50.48 -3.17
CA THR A 559 -4.29 -51.43 -2.10
C THR A 559 -4.56 -50.78 -0.76
N ALA A 560 -5.41 -51.43 0.05
CA ALA A 560 -5.70 -51.04 1.42
C ALA A 560 -4.41 -51.05 2.24
N GLY A 561 -3.76 -49.89 2.30
CA GLY A 561 -2.48 -49.70 2.96
C GLY A 561 -2.56 -50.07 4.43
N VAL A 562 -1.67 -50.97 4.85
CA VAL A 562 -1.26 -51.16 6.24
C VAL A 562 -1.05 -49.76 6.84
N LYS A 563 -1.84 -49.40 7.87
CA LYS A 563 -1.74 -48.08 8.52
C LYS A 563 -0.32 -47.91 9.06
N LYS A 564 0.55 -47.19 8.35
CA LYS A 564 1.89 -46.82 8.81
C LYS A 564 1.77 -46.15 10.19
N SER A 565 2.36 -46.75 11.22
CA SER A 565 2.36 -46.21 12.57
C SER A 565 2.98 -44.81 12.60
N VAL A 566 2.42 -43.94 13.46
CA VAL A 566 2.81 -42.51 13.54
C VAL A 566 4.06 -42.31 14.40
N ALA A 567 4.20 -43.12 15.45
CA ALA A 567 5.39 -43.24 16.27
C ALA A 567 5.51 -44.68 16.75
N GLN A 568 6.74 -45.13 17.04
CA GLN A 568 7.02 -46.47 17.52
C GLN A 568 7.65 -46.42 18.91
N TRP A 569 7.25 -47.35 19.78
CA TRP A 569 7.76 -47.47 21.14
C TRP A 569 8.74 -48.65 21.19
N HIS A 570 10.00 -48.36 21.48
CA HIS A 570 11.06 -49.35 21.52
C HIS A 570 11.51 -49.62 22.96
N LYS A 571 11.74 -50.91 23.24
CA LYS A 571 12.53 -51.29 24.42
C LYS A 571 13.94 -50.73 24.29
N PRO A 572 14.52 -50.22 25.38
CA PRO A 572 15.85 -49.60 25.32
C PRO A 572 16.91 -50.65 24.99
N SER A 573 17.87 -50.28 24.14
CA SER A 573 19.06 -51.09 23.88
C SER A 573 19.99 -51.13 25.11
N LYS A 574 20.97 -52.04 25.15
CA LYS A 574 21.93 -52.10 26.28
C LYS A 574 22.66 -50.76 26.52
N ALA A 575 23.09 -50.10 25.44
CA ALA A 575 23.73 -48.78 25.51
C ALA A 575 22.76 -47.67 25.98
N GLN A 576 21.46 -47.82 25.73
CA GLN A 576 20.44 -46.89 26.22
C GLN A 576 20.09 -47.15 27.69
N GLN A 577 20.09 -48.40 28.14
CA GLN A 577 19.91 -48.77 29.54
C GLN A 577 21.06 -48.25 30.42
N GLU A 578 22.29 -48.26 29.92
CA GLU A 578 23.45 -47.62 30.59
C GLU A 578 23.28 -46.11 30.75
N LYS A 579 22.42 -45.49 29.93
CA LYS A 579 22.01 -44.07 30.02
C LYS A 579 20.72 -43.88 30.85
N ASP A 580 20.30 -44.89 31.61
CA ASP A 580 19.08 -44.91 32.41
C ASP A 580 17.77 -44.67 31.63
N ILE A 581 17.80 -44.88 30.31
CA ILE A 581 16.62 -44.77 29.45
C ILE A 581 15.77 -46.02 29.64
N CYS A 582 14.53 -45.84 30.09
CA CYS A 582 13.57 -46.94 30.29
C CYS A 582 12.78 -47.25 29.03
N ILE A 583 12.46 -46.24 28.21
CA ILE A 583 11.76 -46.42 26.94
C ILE A 583 12.11 -45.31 25.96
N THR A 584 12.09 -45.65 24.67
CA THR A 584 12.43 -44.74 23.58
C THR A 584 11.26 -44.69 22.59
N ILE A 585 10.80 -43.50 22.25
CA ILE A 585 9.71 -43.26 21.30
C ILE A 585 10.29 -42.57 20.08
N THR A 586 10.29 -43.25 18.95
CA THR A 586 10.76 -42.71 17.67
C THR A 586 9.61 -42.07 16.93
N CYS A 587 9.74 -40.79 16.61
CA CYS A 587 8.76 -40.03 15.85
C CYS A 587 9.32 -39.73 14.45
N ARG A 588 8.48 -39.29 13.50
CA ARG A 588 8.92 -39.07 12.10
C ARG A 588 9.80 -37.83 11.87
N LYS A 589 9.72 -36.85 12.78
CA LYS A 589 10.30 -35.52 12.66
C LYS A 589 10.73 -35.04 14.04
N ALA A 590 11.61 -34.03 14.07
CA ALA A 590 12.13 -33.48 15.30
C ALA A 590 11.04 -32.92 16.23
N VAL A 591 11.11 -33.30 17.50
CA VAL A 591 10.19 -32.88 18.56
C VAL A 591 10.74 -31.64 19.24
N LYS A 592 10.00 -30.52 19.15
CA LYS A 592 10.44 -29.23 19.72
C LYS A 592 9.87 -28.94 21.11
N LYS A 593 8.66 -29.44 21.41
CA LYS A 593 8.02 -29.27 22.71
C LYS A 593 7.36 -30.53 23.20
N LEU A 594 7.34 -30.67 24.52
CA LEU A 594 6.67 -31.68 25.30
C LEU A 594 5.84 -30.99 26.39
N SER A 595 4.63 -31.50 26.65
CA SER A 595 3.81 -31.08 27.78
C SER A 595 3.05 -32.27 28.40
N TRP A 596 3.23 -32.52 29.69
CA TRP A 596 2.48 -33.54 30.41
C TRP A 596 1.05 -33.11 30.74
N HIS A 597 0.13 -34.06 30.70
CA HIS A 597 -1.18 -33.91 31.34
C HIS A 597 -1.01 -34.03 32.87
N ARG A 598 -1.83 -33.30 33.64
CA ARG A 598 -1.75 -33.23 35.11
C ARG A 598 -1.69 -34.57 35.86
N LYS A 599 -2.21 -35.65 35.25
CA LYS A 599 -2.24 -37.01 35.83
C LYS A 599 -0.94 -37.81 35.58
N GLY A 600 -0.08 -37.38 34.67
CA GLY A 600 1.17 -38.06 34.38
C GLY A 600 1.08 -39.34 33.52
N ASP A 601 -0.09 -39.65 32.94
CA ASP A 601 -0.28 -40.79 32.01
C ASP A 601 -0.22 -40.35 30.54
N TYR A 602 -0.77 -39.17 30.24
CA TYR A 602 -0.73 -38.58 28.90
C TYR A 602 0.32 -37.49 28.83
N PHE A 603 1.00 -37.38 27.70
CA PHE A 603 1.78 -36.20 27.34
C PHE A 603 1.60 -35.89 25.86
N VAL A 604 1.71 -34.62 25.51
CA VAL A 604 1.61 -34.14 24.13
C VAL A 604 3.00 -33.76 23.64
N SER A 605 3.30 -34.11 22.39
CA SER A 605 4.51 -33.69 21.69
C SER A 605 4.16 -32.85 20.46
N VAL A 606 5.04 -31.90 20.14
CA VAL A 606 4.88 -30.99 19.01
C VAL A 606 6.03 -31.15 18.02
N GLN A 607 5.66 -31.38 16.76
CA GLN A 607 6.54 -31.52 15.60
C GLN A 607 6.16 -30.47 14.54
N PRO A 608 6.83 -29.31 14.51
CA PRO A 608 6.38 -28.16 13.70
C PRO A 608 6.20 -28.46 12.20
N GLU A 609 7.06 -29.31 11.62
CA GLU A 609 7.10 -29.61 10.18
C GLU A 609 6.38 -30.92 9.78
N SER A 610 5.69 -31.56 10.72
CA SER A 610 5.08 -32.90 10.53
C SER A 610 3.68 -32.87 9.89
N GLY A 611 3.19 -31.71 9.43
CA GLY A 611 1.88 -31.60 8.79
C GLY A 611 0.75 -32.05 9.72
N HIS A 612 -0.10 -32.99 9.30
CA HIS A 612 -1.25 -33.44 10.11
C HIS A 612 -0.84 -34.17 11.41
N THR A 613 0.37 -34.72 11.46
CA THR A 613 0.96 -35.35 12.66
C THR A 613 1.78 -34.37 13.51
N SER A 614 1.61 -33.07 13.32
CA SER A 614 2.34 -32.04 14.08
C SER A 614 2.05 -32.04 15.58
N VAL A 615 0.92 -32.57 16.03
CA VAL A 615 0.60 -32.73 17.44
C VAL A 615 0.28 -34.19 17.69
N LEU A 616 1.00 -34.83 18.61
CA LEU A 616 0.79 -36.22 19.00
C LEU A 616 0.49 -36.31 20.48
N ILE A 617 -0.50 -37.13 20.84
CA ILE A 617 -0.81 -37.47 22.23
C ILE A 617 -0.30 -38.88 22.47
N HIS A 618 0.58 -39.02 23.45
CA HIS A 618 1.15 -40.28 23.89
C HIS A 618 0.49 -40.71 25.19
N GLN A 619 0.14 -41.99 25.30
CA GLN A 619 -0.37 -42.61 26.52
C GLN A 619 0.66 -43.61 27.03
N LEU A 620 1.20 -43.35 28.23
CA LEU A 620 2.25 -44.16 28.83
C LEU A 620 1.75 -45.55 29.21
N SER A 621 0.60 -45.65 29.86
CA SER A 621 0.04 -46.92 30.33
C SER A 621 -0.27 -47.95 29.23
N LYS A 622 -0.39 -47.52 27.96
CA LYS A 622 -0.75 -48.39 26.82
C LYS A 622 0.28 -48.39 25.69
N HIS A 623 1.38 -47.65 25.84
CA HIS A 623 2.35 -47.37 24.75
C HIS A 623 1.66 -46.98 23.43
N LEU A 624 0.63 -46.13 23.53
CA LEU A 624 -0.21 -45.75 22.41
C LEU A 624 0.06 -44.30 22.02
N THR A 625 0.36 -44.08 20.75
CA THR A 625 0.47 -42.72 20.17
C THR A 625 -0.70 -42.46 19.25
N GLN A 626 -1.38 -41.34 19.46
CA GLN A 626 -2.52 -40.91 18.65
C GLN A 626 -2.26 -39.53 18.06
N SER A 627 -2.66 -39.33 16.80
CA SER A 627 -2.78 -38.01 16.18
C SER A 627 -4.23 -37.53 16.32
N PRO A 628 -4.55 -36.62 17.27
CA PRO A 628 -5.93 -36.21 17.54
C PRO A 628 -6.57 -35.43 16.39
N PHE A 629 -5.78 -34.89 15.45
CA PHE A 629 -6.25 -34.04 14.37
C PHE A 629 -6.09 -34.72 13.01
N ARG A 630 -7.13 -34.66 12.18
CA ARG A 630 -7.06 -35.11 10.77
C ARG A 630 -6.38 -34.10 9.84
N ARG A 631 -6.42 -32.81 10.19
CA ARG A 631 -5.85 -31.70 9.40
C ARG A 631 -5.05 -30.79 10.32
N SER A 632 -3.85 -30.39 9.90
CA SER A 632 -3.10 -29.31 10.55
C SER A 632 -3.41 -27.96 9.92
N LYS A 633 -3.34 -26.90 10.72
CA LYS A 633 -3.61 -25.53 10.28
C LYS A 633 -2.39 -24.66 10.53
N GLY A 634 -1.43 -24.71 9.62
CA GLY A 634 -0.14 -24.00 9.72
C GLY A 634 0.83 -24.69 10.69
N ILE A 635 1.97 -24.03 10.92
CA ILE A 635 3.05 -24.55 11.76
C ILE A 635 2.66 -24.39 13.23
N THR A 636 2.72 -25.50 13.97
CA THR A 636 2.47 -25.55 15.42
C THR A 636 3.74 -25.29 16.19
N MET A 637 3.68 -24.37 17.15
CA MET A 637 4.80 -23.94 17.97
C MET A 637 4.78 -24.59 19.35
N ASP A 638 3.59 -24.68 19.97
CA ASP A 638 3.44 -25.17 21.34
C ASP A 638 2.07 -25.84 21.52
N ALA A 639 1.95 -26.77 22.46
CA ALA A 639 0.70 -27.42 22.82
C ALA A 639 0.69 -27.80 24.30
N LYS A 640 -0.38 -27.46 25.02
CA LYS A 640 -0.52 -27.71 26.46
C LYS A 640 -1.93 -28.17 26.81
N PHE A 641 -2.01 -29.07 27.77
CA PHE A 641 -3.30 -29.46 28.35
C PHE A 641 -3.83 -28.36 29.27
N HIS A 642 -5.14 -28.23 29.30
CA HIS A 642 -5.81 -27.38 30.27
C HIS A 642 -5.62 -27.95 31.71
N PRO A 643 -5.49 -27.11 32.76
CA PRO A 643 -5.15 -27.59 34.10
C PRO A 643 -6.15 -28.56 34.74
N TYR A 644 -7.44 -28.51 34.38
CA TYR A 644 -8.48 -29.41 34.93
C TYR A 644 -9.54 -29.89 33.92
N LYS A 645 -10.11 -28.99 33.10
CA LYS A 645 -11.01 -29.35 31.97
C LYS A 645 -10.29 -30.23 30.94
N PRO A 646 -11.00 -31.14 30.24
CA PRO A 646 -10.43 -32.01 29.20
C PRO A 646 -10.22 -31.26 27.87
N HIS A 647 -9.49 -30.14 27.91
CA HIS A 647 -9.20 -29.31 26.74
C HIS A 647 -7.71 -29.36 26.40
N LEU A 648 -7.41 -29.31 25.10
CA LEU A 648 -6.07 -29.18 24.56
C LEU A 648 -5.93 -27.84 23.85
N PHE A 649 -4.94 -27.06 24.28
CA PHE A 649 -4.61 -25.78 23.68
C PHE A 649 -3.47 -26.03 22.69
N VAL A 650 -3.69 -25.67 21.42
CA VAL A 650 -2.70 -25.78 20.36
C VAL A 650 -2.36 -24.40 19.85
N CYS A 651 -1.11 -23.99 20.07
CA CYS A 651 -0.54 -22.75 19.59
C CYS A 651 0.12 -22.97 18.23
N THR A 652 -0.44 -22.33 17.22
CA THR A 652 0.19 -22.16 15.91
C THR A 652 0.96 -20.85 15.89
N GLN A 653 1.73 -20.57 14.83
CA GLN A 653 2.49 -19.31 14.73
C GLN A 653 1.63 -18.04 14.91
N ARG A 654 0.34 -18.07 14.52
CA ARG A 654 -0.54 -16.89 14.57
C ARG A 654 -1.73 -17.00 15.52
N TYR A 655 -2.15 -18.22 15.87
CA TYR A 655 -3.40 -18.45 16.59
C TYR A 655 -3.23 -19.49 17.68
N ILE A 656 -4.02 -19.36 18.75
CA ILE A 656 -4.19 -20.39 19.77
C ILE A 656 -5.60 -20.96 19.62
N ARG A 657 -5.69 -22.28 19.48
CA ARG A 657 -6.95 -23.00 19.30
C ARG A 657 -7.20 -23.91 20.50
N ILE A 658 -8.41 -23.88 21.01
CA ILE A 658 -8.84 -24.65 22.17
C ILE A 658 -9.74 -25.76 21.68
N TYR A 659 -9.30 -27.00 21.85
CA TYR A 659 -10.04 -28.20 21.45
C TYR A 659 -10.56 -28.92 22.69
N ASP A 660 -11.81 -29.37 22.64
CA ASP A 660 -12.35 -30.29 23.62
C ASP A 660 -12.03 -31.73 23.20
N LEU A 661 -11.26 -32.44 24.02
CA LEU A 661 -10.86 -33.82 23.75
C LEU A 661 -12.01 -34.81 23.98
N SER A 662 -12.99 -34.46 24.82
CA SER A 662 -14.15 -35.31 25.10
C SER A 662 -15.14 -35.30 23.94
N GLN A 663 -15.43 -34.11 23.41
CA GLN A 663 -16.34 -33.91 22.29
C GLN A 663 -15.63 -34.03 20.92
N GLN A 664 -14.31 -33.94 20.89
CA GLN A 664 -13.48 -33.91 19.67
C GLN A 664 -13.80 -32.73 18.74
N VAL A 665 -14.16 -31.58 19.30
CA VAL A 665 -14.49 -30.35 18.55
C VAL A 665 -13.60 -29.17 18.94
N LEU A 666 -13.49 -28.19 18.03
CA LEU A 666 -12.88 -26.90 18.32
C LEU A 666 -13.88 -26.04 19.10
N VAL A 667 -13.50 -25.56 20.28
CA VAL A 667 -14.35 -24.75 21.17
C VAL A 667 -14.15 -23.26 20.90
N LYS A 668 -12.90 -22.80 20.97
CA LYS A 668 -12.54 -21.38 20.86
C LYS A 668 -11.28 -21.21 20.01
N LYS A 669 -11.22 -20.10 19.27
CA LYS A 669 -10.04 -19.65 18.51
C LYS A 669 -9.66 -18.26 19.00
N LEU A 670 -8.49 -18.13 19.62
CA LEU A 670 -7.94 -16.86 20.04
C LEU A 670 -7.21 -16.18 18.89
N LEU A 671 -7.25 -14.85 18.89
CA LEU A 671 -6.63 -13.97 17.91
C LEU A 671 -5.60 -13.05 18.62
N PRO A 672 -4.38 -13.53 18.87
CA PRO A 672 -3.39 -12.76 19.62
C PRO A 672 -2.90 -11.48 18.91
N GLY A 673 -3.05 -11.39 17.58
CA GLY A 673 -2.54 -10.25 16.80
C GLY A 673 -1.02 -10.20 16.69
N ALA A 674 -0.32 -11.27 17.09
CA ALA A 674 1.10 -11.50 16.85
C ALA A 674 1.30 -12.33 15.57
N ARG A 675 2.39 -12.04 14.84
CA ARG A 675 2.71 -12.77 13.60
C ARG A 675 3.40 -14.09 13.91
N TRP A 676 4.25 -14.11 14.94
CA TRP A 676 5.04 -15.27 15.36
C TRP A 676 4.96 -15.48 16.87
N LEU A 677 4.09 -16.38 17.31
CA LEU A 677 4.03 -16.85 18.69
C LEU A 677 5.18 -17.81 18.97
N SER A 678 5.81 -17.66 20.13
CA SER A 678 6.93 -18.52 20.57
C SER A 678 6.45 -19.62 21.51
N GLY A 679 5.66 -19.26 22.52
CA GLY A 679 5.06 -20.19 23.47
C GLY A 679 3.92 -19.53 24.25
N PHE A 680 3.22 -20.32 25.06
CA PHE A 680 2.17 -19.79 25.92
C PHE A 680 2.10 -20.55 27.25
N ASP A 681 1.39 -19.97 28.21
CA ASP A 681 1.06 -20.69 29.44
C ASP A 681 -0.35 -20.35 29.91
N ILE A 682 -0.97 -21.31 30.59
CA ILE A 682 -2.35 -21.23 31.05
C ILE A 682 -2.33 -20.91 32.54
N HIS A 683 -3.14 -19.93 32.95
CA HIS A 683 -3.31 -19.61 34.37
C HIS A 683 -3.76 -20.86 35.13
N PRO A 684 -3.31 -21.12 36.37
CA PRO A 684 -3.65 -22.35 37.09
C PRO A 684 -5.16 -22.57 37.29
N ARG A 685 -5.94 -21.49 37.33
CA ARG A 685 -7.41 -21.52 37.37
C ARG A 685 -8.09 -21.74 36.01
N GLY A 686 -7.35 -21.73 34.91
CA GLY A 686 -7.83 -22.15 33.58
C GLY A 686 -8.51 -21.08 32.72
N ASP A 687 -8.93 -19.95 33.29
CA ASP A 687 -9.75 -18.96 32.57
C ASP A 687 -8.94 -17.88 31.85
N ASN A 688 -7.65 -17.77 32.18
CA ASN A 688 -6.74 -16.81 31.58
C ASN A 688 -5.53 -17.51 30.96
N LEU A 689 -4.95 -16.88 29.95
CA LEU A 689 -3.77 -17.38 29.23
C LEU A 689 -2.83 -16.23 28.93
N VAL A 690 -1.53 -16.50 28.93
CA VAL A 690 -0.52 -15.55 28.44
C VAL A 690 0.25 -16.17 27.30
N ALA A 691 0.34 -15.44 26.20
CA ALA A 691 1.11 -15.83 25.03
C ALA A 691 2.35 -14.94 24.89
N SER A 692 3.44 -15.54 24.43
CA SER A 692 4.70 -14.88 24.09
C SER A 692 4.90 -14.86 22.59
N SER A 693 5.60 -13.83 22.09
CA SER A 693 5.86 -13.65 20.67
C SER A 693 7.31 -13.25 20.42
N PHE A 694 7.84 -13.72 19.29
CA PHE A 694 9.10 -13.24 18.74
C PHE A 694 9.04 -11.75 18.35
N ASP A 695 7.85 -11.18 18.16
CA ASP A 695 7.62 -9.76 17.91
C ASP A 695 7.73 -8.88 19.19
N LYS A 696 8.46 -9.35 20.21
CA LYS A 696 8.74 -8.64 21.49
C LYS A 696 7.50 -8.42 22.39
N ARG A 697 6.38 -9.09 22.08
CA ARG A 697 5.09 -8.89 22.76
C ARG A 697 4.78 -10.03 23.73
N VAL A 698 4.19 -9.66 24.85
CA VAL A 698 3.51 -10.58 25.78
C VAL A 698 2.03 -10.21 25.81
N LEU A 699 1.17 -11.19 25.59
CA LEU A 699 -0.25 -10.97 25.35
C LEU A 699 -1.05 -11.69 26.42
N TRP A 700 -1.79 -10.94 27.23
CA TRP A 700 -2.73 -11.49 28.19
C TRP A 700 -4.10 -11.68 27.53
N HIS A 701 -4.56 -12.92 27.49
CA HIS A 701 -5.89 -13.29 27.03
C HIS A 701 -6.75 -13.70 28.23
N ASP A 702 -7.90 -13.04 28.35
CA ASP A 702 -8.99 -13.50 29.18
C ASP A 702 -9.93 -14.30 28.27
N LEU A 703 -10.12 -15.59 28.55
CA LEU A 703 -10.80 -16.50 27.64
C LEU A 703 -12.30 -16.21 27.54
N ASP A 704 -12.88 -15.52 28.52
CA ASP A 704 -14.31 -15.25 28.58
C ASP A 704 -14.66 -13.81 28.17
N LEU A 705 -13.71 -12.87 28.28
CA LEU A 705 -13.91 -11.49 27.84
C LEU A 705 -13.94 -11.36 26.30
N ALA A 706 -12.88 -11.83 25.61
CA ALA A 706 -12.74 -11.64 24.17
C ALA A 706 -11.76 -12.64 23.53
N ALA A 707 -11.89 -12.84 22.21
CA ALA A 707 -10.90 -13.59 21.44
C ALA A 707 -9.58 -12.83 21.23
N THR A 708 -9.62 -11.49 21.27
CA THR A 708 -8.45 -10.60 21.20
C THR A 708 -7.76 -10.49 22.57
N PRO A 709 -6.49 -10.01 22.62
CA PRO A 709 -5.81 -9.82 23.90
C PRO A 709 -6.51 -8.76 24.75
N TYR A 710 -6.73 -9.06 26.03
CA TYR A 710 -7.19 -8.08 27.02
C TYR A 710 -6.14 -6.99 27.24
N LYS A 711 -4.87 -7.39 27.39
CA LYS A 711 -3.75 -6.47 27.60
C LYS A 711 -2.52 -6.91 26.81
N THR A 712 -1.92 -5.97 26.08
CA THR A 712 -0.66 -6.16 25.39
C THR A 712 0.46 -5.51 26.19
N LEU A 713 1.50 -6.29 26.53
CA LEU A 713 2.65 -5.85 27.31
C LEU A 713 3.88 -5.84 26.40
N ARG A 714 4.61 -4.72 26.38
CA ARG A 714 5.83 -4.50 25.60
C ARG A 714 6.94 -4.00 26.52
N TYR A 715 7.56 -4.92 27.24
CA TYR A 715 8.65 -4.63 28.19
C TYR A 715 10.01 -5.15 27.72
N HIS A 716 10.06 -5.89 26.61
CA HIS A 716 11.28 -6.54 26.12
C HIS A 716 11.76 -5.88 24.83
N ASP A 717 13.08 -5.81 24.67
CA ASP A 717 13.71 -5.19 23.50
C ASP A 717 13.94 -6.20 22.37
N LYS A 718 13.93 -7.50 22.71
CA LYS A 718 14.11 -8.63 21.79
C LYS A 718 12.95 -9.63 21.90
N ALA A 719 13.05 -10.69 21.11
CA ALA A 719 12.06 -11.77 21.06
C ALA A 719 11.81 -12.38 22.44
N VAL A 720 10.53 -12.55 22.81
CA VAL A 720 10.15 -13.23 24.06
C VAL A 720 10.12 -14.72 23.78
N ARG A 721 10.94 -15.49 24.50
CA ARG A 721 11.13 -16.93 24.30
C ARG A 721 10.16 -17.76 25.11
N SER A 722 9.99 -17.41 26.38
CA SER A 722 9.16 -18.18 27.31
C SER A 722 8.31 -17.25 28.17
N VAL A 723 7.15 -17.75 28.52
CA VAL A 723 6.28 -17.20 29.56
C VAL A 723 5.85 -18.36 30.43
N SER A 724 5.82 -18.15 31.75
CA SER A 724 5.34 -19.16 32.68
C SER A 724 4.58 -18.54 33.85
N PHE A 725 3.51 -19.21 34.25
CA PHE A 725 2.74 -18.93 35.45
C PHE A 725 3.30 -19.68 36.65
N HIS A 726 3.28 -19.02 37.80
CA HIS A 726 3.45 -19.71 39.06
C HIS A 726 2.17 -20.52 39.36
N ARG A 727 2.32 -21.77 39.83
CA ARG A 727 1.17 -22.69 40.03
C ARG A 727 0.23 -22.30 41.17
N ARG A 728 0.76 -21.65 42.23
CA ARG A 728 0.00 -21.24 43.44
C ARG A 728 -0.13 -19.72 43.65
N LEU A 729 0.98 -18.99 43.60
CA LEU A 729 1.02 -17.53 43.77
C LEU A 729 0.52 -16.80 42.51
N PRO A 730 -0.04 -15.59 42.65
CA PRO A 730 -0.52 -14.75 41.54
C PRO A 730 0.64 -14.06 40.79
N LEU A 731 1.61 -14.85 40.32
CA LEU A 731 2.82 -14.39 39.65
C LEU A 731 2.94 -15.06 38.28
N PHE A 732 3.49 -14.31 37.33
CA PHE A 732 3.99 -14.88 36.08
C PHE A 732 5.26 -14.15 35.66
N CYS A 733 6.04 -14.78 34.79
CA CYS A 733 7.24 -14.17 34.23
C CYS A 733 7.24 -14.24 32.71
N SER A 734 8.02 -13.36 32.10
CA SER A 734 8.37 -13.42 30.68
C SER A 734 9.87 -13.29 30.50
N ALA A 735 10.46 -14.19 29.71
CA ALA A 735 11.89 -14.25 29.44
C ALA A 735 12.15 -13.97 27.95
N ALA A 736 13.20 -13.18 27.67
CA ALA A 736 13.51 -12.77 26.31
C ALA A 736 15.00 -12.89 25.96
N ASP A 737 15.28 -12.72 24.66
CA ASP A 737 16.61 -12.80 24.06
C ASP A 737 17.53 -11.60 24.42
N ASP A 738 17.02 -10.57 25.07
CA ASP A 738 17.79 -9.45 25.65
C ASP A 738 18.51 -9.85 26.96
N GLY A 739 18.27 -11.07 27.45
CA GLY A 739 18.85 -11.56 28.70
C GLY A 739 18.08 -11.08 29.94
N HIS A 740 16.87 -10.55 29.75
CA HIS A 740 16.06 -9.97 30.81
C HIS A 740 14.84 -10.87 31.12
N LEU A 741 14.50 -10.91 32.41
CA LEU A 741 13.31 -11.56 32.93
C LEU A 741 12.42 -10.50 33.57
N HIS A 742 11.20 -10.37 33.08
CA HIS A 742 10.21 -9.50 33.70
C HIS A 742 9.26 -10.33 34.55
N VAL A 743 9.12 -9.96 35.82
CA VAL A 743 8.21 -10.59 36.79
C VAL A 743 6.99 -9.69 36.98
N PHE A 744 5.81 -10.30 36.92
CA PHE A 744 4.54 -9.61 37.02
C PHE A 744 3.66 -10.23 38.10
N HIS A 745 2.86 -9.39 38.73
CA HIS A 745 1.74 -9.79 39.55
C HIS A 745 0.46 -9.78 38.71
N ALA A 746 -0.37 -10.82 38.84
CA ALA A 746 -1.66 -10.87 38.18
C ALA A 746 -2.75 -11.37 39.15
N THR A 747 -3.64 -10.48 39.57
CA THR A 747 -4.84 -10.90 40.32
C THR A 747 -5.96 -11.20 39.34
N VAL A 748 -6.44 -12.44 39.34
CA VAL A 748 -7.65 -12.87 38.64
C VAL A 748 -8.81 -12.92 39.64
N TYR A 749 -9.94 -12.32 39.28
CA TYR A 749 -11.16 -12.29 40.07
C TYR A 749 -12.16 -13.27 39.45
N ASP A 750 -12.58 -14.30 40.20
CA ASP A 750 -13.43 -15.36 39.66
C ASP A 750 -14.93 -15.01 39.77
N ASP A 751 -15.36 -14.42 40.89
CA ASP A 751 -16.79 -14.18 41.18
C ASP A 751 -17.26 -12.75 40.86
N LEU A 752 -16.32 -11.81 40.70
CA LEU A 752 -16.65 -10.41 40.41
C LEU A 752 -16.52 -10.18 38.90
N MET A 753 -17.47 -9.45 38.30
CA MET A 753 -17.37 -8.91 36.94
C MET A 753 -16.28 -7.81 36.87
N LYS A 754 -15.04 -8.18 37.17
CA LYS A 754 -13.87 -7.31 37.25
C LYS A 754 -12.72 -7.96 36.51
N ASN A 755 -12.18 -7.25 35.53
CA ASN A 755 -11.07 -7.72 34.72
C ASN A 755 -9.79 -7.95 35.55
N PRO A 756 -8.88 -8.83 35.09
CA PRO A 756 -7.61 -9.07 35.76
C PRO A 756 -6.78 -7.79 35.94
N MET A 757 -6.16 -7.65 37.12
CA MET A 757 -5.21 -6.57 37.40
C MET A 757 -3.78 -7.09 37.23
N ILE A 758 -3.02 -6.47 36.33
CA ILE A 758 -1.67 -6.88 35.98
C ILE A 758 -0.70 -5.74 36.31
N VAL A 759 0.25 -6.02 37.19
CA VAL A 759 1.24 -5.05 37.70
C VAL A 759 2.65 -5.57 37.42
N PRO A 760 3.53 -4.82 36.73
CA PRO A 760 4.94 -5.17 36.63
C PRO A 760 5.62 -5.00 38.00
N LEU A 761 6.39 -6.00 38.42
CA LEU A 761 7.05 -6.00 39.74
C LEU A 761 8.53 -5.69 39.62
N LYS A 762 9.27 -6.51 38.86
CA LYS A 762 10.73 -6.43 38.80
C LYS A 762 11.26 -6.90 37.47
N GLN A 763 12.27 -6.19 36.97
CA GLN A 763 13.16 -6.63 35.91
C GLN A 763 14.38 -7.30 36.55
N LEU A 764 14.58 -8.57 36.21
CA LEU A 764 15.69 -9.40 36.65
C LEU A 764 16.74 -9.44 35.53
N THR A 765 17.92 -8.91 35.83
CA THR A 765 19.06 -8.86 34.93
C THR A 765 20.19 -9.73 35.46
N GLY A 766 20.88 -10.43 34.58
CA GLY A 766 22.09 -11.16 34.97
C GLY A 766 22.64 -12.10 33.91
N HIS A 767 21.78 -12.69 33.08
CA HIS A 767 22.22 -13.56 31.99
C HIS A 767 23.03 -12.78 30.95
N LYS A 768 24.11 -13.40 30.44
CA LYS A 768 24.90 -12.82 29.37
C LYS A 768 24.25 -13.16 28.03
N VAL A 769 24.11 -12.15 27.16
CA VAL A 769 23.63 -12.36 25.80
C VAL A 769 24.77 -12.93 24.95
N VAL A 770 24.53 -14.07 24.31
CA VAL A 770 25.51 -14.77 23.44
C VAL A 770 24.86 -14.97 22.07
N ASN A 771 25.51 -14.49 21.00
CA ASN A 771 25.00 -14.61 19.62
C ASN A 771 23.55 -14.13 19.47
N ASN A 772 23.21 -12.98 20.06
CA ASN A 772 21.86 -12.41 20.12
C ASN A 772 20.80 -13.24 20.83
N LEU A 773 21.18 -14.31 21.54
CA LEU A 773 20.30 -15.09 22.39
C LEU A 773 20.54 -14.75 23.87
N GLY A 774 19.45 -14.69 24.61
CA GLY A 774 19.44 -14.35 26.03
C GLY A 774 18.97 -15.52 26.87
N ILE A 775 17.75 -15.44 27.38
CA ILE A 775 17.13 -16.48 28.19
C ILE A 775 16.21 -17.31 27.30
N LEU A 776 16.46 -18.61 27.23
CA LEU A 776 15.78 -19.52 26.33
C LEU A 776 14.53 -20.14 26.94
N ASP A 777 14.53 -20.36 28.25
CA ASP A 777 13.41 -20.94 28.97
C ASP A 777 13.36 -20.48 30.44
N SER A 778 12.18 -20.59 31.05
CA SER A 778 11.93 -20.19 32.44
C SER A 778 10.83 -21.02 33.08
N VAL A 779 11.02 -21.45 34.33
CA VAL A 779 10.04 -22.25 35.09
C VAL A 779 10.00 -21.81 36.54
N TRP A 780 8.80 -21.67 37.10
CA TRP A 780 8.58 -21.37 38.51
C TRP A 780 8.76 -22.59 39.40
N HIS A 781 9.25 -22.36 40.62
CA HIS A 781 9.17 -23.36 41.67
C HIS A 781 7.68 -23.65 42.02
N PRO A 782 7.30 -24.90 42.36
CA PRO A 782 5.89 -25.26 42.54
C PRO A 782 5.17 -24.56 43.70
N ARG A 783 5.91 -24.13 44.74
CA ARG A 783 5.35 -23.61 46.01
C ARG A 783 5.80 -22.19 46.36
N GLU A 784 7.11 -21.99 46.45
CA GLU A 784 7.79 -20.74 46.75
C GLU A 784 7.86 -19.77 45.57
N ALA A 785 7.99 -18.47 45.85
CA ALA A 785 8.18 -17.40 44.87
C ALA A 785 9.60 -17.38 44.25
N TRP A 786 10.09 -18.56 43.86
CA TRP A 786 11.41 -18.75 43.25
C TRP A 786 11.25 -19.07 41.77
N LEU A 787 12.13 -18.51 40.96
CA LEU A 787 12.11 -18.65 39.51
C LEU A 787 13.43 -19.26 39.04
N PHE A 788 13.35 -20.22 38.14
CA PHE A 788 14.51 -20.79 37.46
C PHE A 788 14.55 -20.29 36.03
N SER A 789 15.75 -20.02 35.52
CA SER A 789 15.97 -19.55 34.15
C SER A 789 17.14 -20.27 33.49
N ALA A 790 17.02 -20.50 32.19
CA ALA A 790 18.04 -21.12 31.36
C ALA A 790 18.59 -20.12 30.34
N GLY A 791 19.90 -19.89 30.38
CA GLY A 791 20.57 -18.92 29.52
C GLY A 791 21.31 -19.54 28.34
N ALA A 792 21.46 -18.73 27.30
CA ALA A 792 22.41 -18.97 26.21
C ALA A 792 23.88 -18.89 26.67
N ASP A 793 24.13 -18.39 27.89
CA ASP A 793 25.45 -18.28 28.53
C ASP A 793 25.93 -19.58 29.22
N ASN A 794 25.34 -20.72 28.87
CA ASN A 794 25.61 -22.05 29.43
C ASN A 794 25.29 -22.19 30.94
N THR A 795 24.59 -21.22 31.53
CA THR A 795 24.22 -21.24 32.94
C THR A 795 22.71 -21.31 33.11
N ALA A 796 22.26 -22.06 34.12
CA ALA A 796 20.93 -21.87 34.68
C ALA A 796 21.04 -21.06 35.97
N ARG A 797 20.00 -20.33 36.34
CA ARG A 797 20.01 -19.46 37.52
C ARG A 797 18.72 -19.58 38.32
N LEU A 798 18.86 -19.53 39.63
CA LEU A 798 17.76 -19.41 40.58
C LEU A 798 17.61 -17.96 41.03
N TRP A 799 16.39 -17.46 40.97
CA TRP A 799 16.01 -16.14 41.44
C TRP A 799 15.12 -16.29 42.68
N THR A 800 15.48 -15.60 43.75
CA THR A 800 14.77 -15.64 45.03
C THR A 800 14.32 -14.25 45.46
N THR A 801 13.40 -14.22 46.43
CA THR A 801 12.85 -12.99 47.04
C THR A 801 13.91 -12.10 47.68
#